data_AF-A0AA37GII3-F1
#
_entry.id   AF-A0AA37GII3-F1
#
_cell.length_a   1.000
_cell.length_b   1.000
_cell.length_c   1.000
_cell.angle_alpha   90.00
_cell.angle_beta   90.00
_cell.angle_gamma   90.00
#
_symmetry.space_group_name_H-M   'P 1'
#
loop_
_entity.id
_entity.type
_entity.pdbx_description
1 polymer ?
#
loop_
_entity_poly.entity_id
_entity_poly.type
_entity_poly.pdbx_seq_one_letter_code
_entity_poly.pdbx_strand_id
1 'polypeptide(L)'
;MVNTKQPGRQFSLGASAHRRRQMSTMHEQGNHFGPALTTLYCGISAVFADSHTAVVALAIHDTVYLIDFTVKYINLDDATQTGNDAIADYIINTLEDYEHANFSKFIGAGLPMTLKYMSQSLCSRLWLDLDIVPVVLRPDDEHKEKSFWDIKRVDEQADSMARKCIMNFGPSLVPLLQVGWRGVVQTDAGFRVQLNTVQNHKDTCGAPTWDATMLYAKKLRDNKIKVAFFSSTPQGGGVALMRHALVRFARLIGVDLTWYVPKPRPGVFRITKNIHNILQGVSHPDQRISAEEKQSIIDWITENANRYWLSEGGPLRPPEEGGADVVMIDDPQMPGLIPLIKKITPDRPVLYRSHIQIRSDLTAKAGSPQEDIWSFLWSNIQHADMFISHPIPIFVPNTVPREKVVYFPATTDWLDGLNKPLNKWDTGYYGHIYNNACRNQGMTELQWPARKYIIQVARFDPSKGIPTVIDSYAEFRRLLEEKGETDVPQLVVCGNGSVDDPDASMIYDQTMNQLEKHYPHLVKDCSIMRLEPNDQLLNTVIANAHVVLQLSTREGFEVKVSEALHAGRPVIATRAGGIPLQVKDNVNGFLVEPGDYKTVAGHLLDLFTDDDLHKKMSYAAATSVSDEVGTVGNALGWFYLAAKWAEVGVKPGLRGDERWVNDMAREEAGKPYTEGENRLPRHFTQKKEVSVVSGQTNDQNGENDQ
;
A
#
# COMPACT_ATOMS: atom_id res chain seq x y z
N MET A 1 25.60 -14.86 -40.63
CA MET A 1 26.63 -13.80 -40.49
C MET A 1 25.92 -12.46 -40.61
N VAL A 2 25.60 -11.82 -39.48
CA VAL A 2 24.99 -10.48 -39.46
C VAL A 2 26.10 -9.47 -39.66
N ASN A 3 25.92 -8.57 -40.63
CA ASN A 3 26.91 -7.57 -41.02
C ASN A 3 26.96 -6.47 -39.94
N THR A 4 28.00 -6.48 -39.09
CA THR A 4 28.20 -5.60 -37.91
C THR A 4 28.41 -4.10 -38.25
N LYS A 5 28.13 -3.67 -39.48
CA LYS A 5 28.38 -2.31 -40.00
C LYS A 5 27.14 -1.55 -40.48
N GLN A 6 25.91 -2.01 -40.21
CA GLN A 6 24.73 -1.20 -40.53
C GLN A 6 24.47 -0.15 -39.43
N PRO A 7 24.37 1.16 -39.77
CA PRO A 7 23.91 2.16 -38.82
C PRO A 7 22.48 1.82 -38.40
N GLY A 8 22.26 1.65 -37.10
CA GLY A 8 20.94 1.36 -36.55
C GLY A 8 19.90 2.43 -36.94
N ARG A 9 18.63 2.04 -37.06
CA ARG A 9 17.53 2.98 -37.33
C ARG A 9 17.28 3.80 -36.07
N GLN A 10 17.25 5.12 -36.19
CA GLN A 10 16.83 6.03 -35.11
C GLN A 10 15.34 6.34 -35.20
N PHE A 11 14.77 6.84 -34.11
CA PHE A 11 13.45 7.48 -34.14
C PHE A 11 13.41 8.59 -35.19
N SER A 12 12.25 8.77 -35.79
CA SER A 12 12.03 9.66 -36.93
C SER A 12 10.95 10.70 -36.67
N LEU A 13 10.10 10.47 -35.67
CA LEU A 13 9.05 11.40 -35.26
C LEU A 13 9.54 12.33 -34.15
N GLY A 14 9.04 13.56 -34.20
CA GLY A 14 9.28 14.58 -33.18
C GLY A 14 8.05 15.43 -33.00
N ALA A 15 7.83 15.94 -31.78
CA ALA A 15 6.77 16.91 -31.53
C ALA A 15 6.93 18.15 -32.44
N SER A 16 5.79 18.73 -32.86
CA SER A 16 5.79 19.93 -33.69
C SER A 16 6.57 21.07 -33.01
N ALA A 17 7.30 21.88 -33.78
CA ALA A 17 8.12 22.97 -33.23
C ALA A 17 7.28 23.97 -32.41
N HIS A 18 6.02 24.17 -32.82
CA HIS A 18 5.06 25.00 -32.09
C HIS A 18 4.70 24.40 -30.72
N ARG A 19 4.34 23.11 -30.67
CA ARG A 19 4.04 22.41 -29.41
C ARG A 19 5.26 22.42 -28.49
N ARG A 20 6.45 22.12 -29.01
CA ARG A 20 7.70 22.18 -28.23
C ARG A 20 7.92 23.55 -27.60
N ARG A 21 7.75 24.63 -28.38
CA ARG A 21 7.89 26.00 -27.85
C ARG A 21 6.90 26.28 -26.72
N GLN A 22 5.61 26.02 -26.93
CA GLN A 22 4.58 26.28 -25.91
C GLN A 22 4.84 25.48 -24.62
N MET A 23 5.12 24.18 -24.76
CA MET A 23 5.33 23.30 -23.61
C MET A 23 6.62 23.66 -22.86
N SER A 24 7.68 24.05 -23.57
CA SER A 24 8.91 24.56 -22.94
C SER A 24 8.67 25.85 -22.17
N THR A 25 7.91 26.80 -22.73
CA THR A 25 7.54 28.03 -22.00
C THR A 25 6.71 27.74 -20.76
N MET A 26 5.77 26.78 -20.82
CA MET A 26 5.00 26.37 -19.62
C MET A 26 5.90 25.72 -18.56
N HIS A 27 6.87 24.91 -18.98
CA HIS A 27 7.84 24.31 -18.07
C HIS A 27 8.76 25.36 -17.42
N GLU A 28 9.25 26.32 -18.19
CA GLU A 28 10.10 27.43 -17.72
C GLU A 28 9.38 28.39 -16.76
N GLN A 29 8.07 28.62 -16.96
CA GLN A 29 7.29 29.50 -16.10
C GLN A 29 7.07 28.95 -14.68
N GLY A 30 7.24 27.65 -14.45
CA GLY A 30 7.34 27.05 -13.10
C GLY A 30 6.13 27.23 -12.16
N ASN A 31 5.00 27.73 -12.65
CA ASN A 31 3.89 28.17 -11.79
C ASN A 31 2.89 27.07 -11.42
N HIS A 32 2.93 25.90 -12.07
CA HIS A 32 2.02 24.79 -11.85
C HIS A 32 2.70 23.44 -12.08
N PHE A 33 2.03 22.34 -11.72
CA PHE A 33 2.39 21.00 -12.17
C PHE A 33 2.59 20.96 -13.70
N GLY A 34 3.49 20.07 -14.13
CA GLY A 34 4.01 19.99 -15.49
C GLY A 34 2.96 19.93 -16.61
N PRO A 35 3.40 20.01 -17.88
CA PRO A 35 2.47 20.19 -18.97
C PRO A 35 1.75 18.87 -19.33
N ALA A 36 0.68 18.95 -20.12
CA ALA A 36 -0.11 17.78 -20.51
C ALA A 36 0.69 16.81 -21.40
N LEU A 37 0.90 15.58 -20.94
CA LEU A 37 1.68 14.58 -21.67
C LEU A 37 0.80 13.60 -22.44
N THR A 38 1.28 13.20 -23.62
CA THR A 38 0.65 12.14 -24.41
C THR A 38 1.03 10.77 -23.85
N THR A 39 0.05 9.97 -23.45
CA THR A 39 0.30 8.63 -22.91
C THR A 39 0.62 7.64 -24.03
N LEU A 40 1.71 6.88 -23.90
CA LEU A 40 2.20 5.91 -24.88
C LEU A 40 2.55 4.57 -24.21
N TYR A 41 2.82 3.57 -25.02
CA TYR A 41 3.35 2.27 -24.62
C TYR A 41 4.63 1.96 -25.39
N CYS A 42 5.50 1.13 -24.81
CA CYS A 42 6.70 0.66 -25.46
C CYS A 42 6.68 -0.87 -25.57
N GLY A 43 7.19 -1.39 -26.67
CA GLY A 43 7.60 -2.78 -26.80
C GLY A 43 9.10 -2.86 -26.96
N ILE A 44 9.72 -3.77 -26.22
CA ILE A 44 11.17 -3.89 -26.11
C ILE A 44 11.54 -5.33 -26.48
N SER A 45 12.52 -5.49 -27.38
CA SER A 45 13.16 -6.79 -27.60
C SER A 45 14.65 -6.62 -27.78
N ALA A 46 15.40 -7.66 -27.40
CA ALA A 46 16.83 -7.73 -27.69
C ALA A 46 17.24 -9.16 -28.04
N VAL A 47 18.26 -9.26 -28.90
CA VAL A 47 18.91 -10.51 -29.28
C VAL A 47 20.43 -10.32 -29.33
N PHE A 48 21.20 -11.35 -28.99
CA PHE A 48 22.65 -11.30 -29.20
C PHE A 48 22.97 -11.47 -30.68
N ALA A 49 23.70 -10.53 -31.27
CA ALA A 49 24.26 -10.70 -32.62
C ALA A 49 25.52 -11.59 -32.57
N ASP A 50 26.31 -11.44 -31.52
CA ASP A 50 27.50 -12.23 -31.19
C ASP A 50 27.77 -12.14 -29.67
N SER A 51 28.90 -12.68 -29.19
CA SER A 51 29.26 -12.68 -27.76
C SER A 51 29.53 -11.29 -27.17
N HIS A 52 29.69 -10.27 -28.01
CA HIS A 52 30.11 -8.92 -27.62
C HIS A 52 29.06 -7.87 -27.99
N THR A 53 28.00 -8.24 -28.72
CA THR A 53 27.04 -7.29 -29.27
C THR A 53 25.61 -7.75 -29.08
N ALA A 54 24.78 -6.89 -28.48
CA ALA A 54 23.32 -7.04 -28.45
C ALA A 54 22.65 -6.11 -29.47
N VAL A 55 21.63 -6.60 -30.17
CA VAL A 55 20.73 -5.78 -30.99
C VAL A 55 19.47 -5.52 -30.19
N VAL A 56 19.20 -4.26 -29.88
CA VAL A 56 18.01 -3.82 -29.12
C VAL A 56 17.07 -3.07 -30.04
N ALA A 57 15.78 -3.38 -29.98
CA ALA A 57 14.73 -2.64 -30.65
C ALA A 57 13.69 -2.13 -29.66
N LEU A 58 13.24 -0.90 -29.90
CA LEU A 58 12.12 -0.27 -29.18
C LEU A 58 11.05 0.09 -30.20
N ALA A 59 9.81 -0.32 -29.95
CA ALA A 59 8.63 0.01 -30.73
C ALA A 59 7.68 0.85 -29.88
N ILE A 60 7.38 2.07 -30.32
CA ILE A 60 6.54 3.02 -29.60
C ILE A 60 5.13 2.96 -30.16
N HIS A 61 4.15 2.77 -29.29
CA HIS A 61 2.75 2.62 -29.66
C HIS A 61 1.87 3.62 -28.88
N ASP A 62 0.80 4.08 -29.53
CA ASP A 62 -0.37 4.50 -28.78
C ASP A 62 -1.21 3.24 -28.43
N THR A 63 -2.53 3.33 -28.25
CA THR A 63 -3.34 2.13 -27.98
C THR A 63 -3.69 1.32 -29.23
N VAL A 64 -3.37 1.81 -30.44
CA VAL A 64 -3.84 1.28 -31.73
C VAL A 64 -2.71 1.08 -32.74
N TYR A 65 -1.83 2.06 -32.91
CA TYR A 65 -0.85 2.16 -33.98
C TYR A 65 0.58 2.19 -33.45
N LEU A 66 1.48 1.58 -34.24
CA LEU A 66 2.91 1.84 -34.15
C LEU A 66 3.17 3.29 -34.56
N ILE A 67 3.68 4.08 -33.61
CA ILE A 67 4.02 5.49 -33.79
C ILE A 67 5.44 5.60 -34.34
N ASP A 68 6.42 5.02 -33.66
CA ASP A 68 7.83 5.08 -34.08
C ASP A 68 8.60 3.84 -33.64
N PHE A 69 9.81 3.63 -34.16
CA PHE A 69 10.69 2.57 -33.69
C PHE A 69 12.17 2.86 -33.94
N THR A 70 13.02 2.25 -33.14
CA THR A 70 14.49 2.32 -33.24
C THR A 70 15.08 0.92 -33.14
N VAL A 71 16.23 0.72 -33.78
CA VAL A 71 17.04 -0.51 -33.69
C VAL A 71 18.50 -0.11 -33.52
N LYS A 72 19.16 -0.59 -32.47
CA LYS A 72 20.54 -0.23 -32.13
C LYS A 72 21.37 -1.46 -31.81
N TYR A 73 22.62 -1.44 -32.23
CA TYR A 73 23.65 -2.39 -31.82
C TYR A 73 24.40 -1.81 -30.61
N ILE A 74 24.41 -2.55 -29.51
CA ILE A 74 25.05 -2.21 -28.24
C ILE A 74 26.26 -3.11 -28.07
N ASN A 75 27.44 -2.51 -27.88
CA ASN A 75 28.65 -3.23 -27.50
C ASN A 75 28.60 -3.56 -25.99
N LEU A 76 28.90 -4.80 -25.63
CA LEU A 76 28.87 -5.36 -24.28
C LEU A 76 30.27 -5.51 -23.64
N ASP A 77 31.34 -5.26 -24.39
CA ASP A 77 32.72 -5.42 -23.93
C ASP A 77 33.03 -4.59 -22.68
N ASP A 78 32.63 -3.32 -22.67
CA ASP A 78 32.85 -2.40 -21.55
C ASP A 78 31.97 -2.72 -20.33
N ALA A 79 30.82 -3.36 -20.56
CA ALA A 79 29.85 -3.75 -19.52
C ALA A 79 30.38 -4.91 -18.66
N THR A 80 31.10 -5.86 -19.28
CA THR A 80 31.69 -7.01 -18.57
C THR A 80 32.79 -6.62 -17.57
N GLN A 81 33.42 -5.45 -17.75
CA GLN A 81 34.48 -4.95 -16.85
C GLN A 81 33.93 -4.11 -15.69
N THR A 82 32.78 -3.46 -15.88
CA THR A 82 32.18 -2.52 -14.92
C THR A 82 31.06 -3.12 -14.09
N GLY A 83 30.46 -4.24 -14.53
CA GLY A 83 29.28 -4.82 -13.90
C GLY A 83 27.99 -4.06 -14.22
N ASN A 84 28.03 -3.11 -15.15
CA ASN A 84 26.87 -2.30 -15.56
C ASN A 84 25.98 -3.05 -16.54
N ASP A 85 24.67 -2.82 -16.46
CA ASP A 85 23.67 -3.38 -17.37
C ASP A 85 23.50 -2.46 -18.58
N ALA A 86 24.44 -2.54 -19.53
CA ALA A 86 24.50 -1.64 -20.69
C ALA A 86 23.24 -1.68 -21.57
N ILE A 87 22.52 -2.80 -21.59
CA ILE A 87 21.23 -2.92 -22.27
C ILE A 87 20.20 -2.05 -21.55
N ALA A 88 20.09 -2.17 -20.22
CA ALA A 88 19.20 -1.32 -19.43
C ALA A 88 19.57 0.16 -19.57
N ASP A 89 20.86 0.54 -19.45
CA ASP A 89 21.32 1.93 -19.59
C ASP A 89 20.86 2.55 -20.90
N TYR A 90 21.08 1.85 -22.02
CA TYR A 90 20.64 2.33 -23.32
C TYR A 90 19.13 2.52 -23.39
N ILE A 91 18.36 1.52 -22.93
CA ILE A 91 16.89 1.56 -23.02
C ILE A 91 16.33 2.69 -22.17
N ILE A 92 16.77 2.81 -20.92
CA ILE A 92 16.30 3.84 -19.98
C ILE A 92 16.57 5.23 -20.54
N ASN A 93 17.82 5.52 -20.93
CA ASN A 93 18.19 6.82 -21.50
C ASN A 93 17.40 7.14 -22.78
N THR A 94 17.23 6.13 -23.65
CA THR A 94 16.51 6.31 -24.92
C THR A 94 15.02 6.61 -24.71
N LEU A 95 14.38 5.98 -23.72
CA LEU A 95 12.97 6.22 -23.41
C LEU A 95 12.78 7.57 -22.72
N GLU A 96 13.65 7.93 -21.78
CA GLU A 96 13.62 9.25 -21.12
C GLU A 96 13.79 10.39 -22.13
N ASP A 97 14.79 10.28 -23.01
CA ASP A 97 15.03 11.24 -24.10
C ASP A 97 13.79 11.36 -25.00
N TYR A 98 13.13 10.23 -25.31
CA TYR A 98 11.92 10.24 -26.12
C TYR A 98 10.75 10.93 -25.42
N GLU A 99 10.53 10.67 -24.12
CA GLU A 99 9.50 11.32 -23.32
C GLU A 99 9.64 12.84 -23.33
N HIS A 100 10.85 13.33 -23.04
CA HIS A 100 11.15 14.76 -23.00
C HIS A 100 11.05 15.40 -24.39
N ALA A 101 11.60 14.77 -25.43
CA ALA A 101 11.57 15.32 -26.78
C ALA A 101 10.15 15.39 -27.37
N ASN A 102 9.26 14.47 -26.95
CA ASN A 102 7.92 14.33 -27.52
C ASN A 102 6.78 14.77 -26.59
N PHE A 103 7.08 15.19 -25.36
CA PHE A 103 6.08 15.50 -24.34
C PHE A 103 5.11 14.33 -24.14
N SER A 104 5.68 13.15 -23.92
CA SER A 104 4.95 11.91 -23.71
C SER A 104 5.27 11.27 -22.36
N LYS A 105 4.42 10.32 -21.97
CA LYS A 105 4.60 9.48 -20.79
C LYS A 105 4.32 8.04 -21.17
N PHE A 106 5.28 7.15 -20.98
CA PHE A 106 5.09 5.72 -21.15
C PHE A 106 4.38 5.13 -19.94
N ILE A 107 3.26 4.44 -20.17
CA ILE A 107 2.48 3.79 -19.12
C ILE A 107 3.00 2.38 -18.84
N GLY A 108 3.33 1.65 -19.90
CA GLY A 108 3.81 0.29 -19.80
C GLY A 108 4.80 -0.07 -20.90
N ALA A 109 5.69 -1.02 -20.56
CA ALA A 109 6.66 -1.58 -21.48
C ALA A 109 6.52 -3.10 -21.54
N GLY A 110 6.21 -3.64 -22.72
CA GLY A 110 6.20 -5.07 -22.98
C GLY A 110 7.59 -5.58 -23.30
N LEU A 111 8.00 -6.71 -22.72
CA LEU A 111 9.27 -7.35 -23.05
C LEU A 111 9.18 -8.88 -23.00
N PRO A 112 9.98 -9.61 -23.80
CA PRO A 112 9.99 -11.06 -23.74
C PRO A 112 10.73 -11.54 -22.48
N MET A 113 10.35 -12.72 -21.99
CA MET A 113 11.05 -13.39 -20.88
C MET A 113 12.56 -13.53 -21.09
N THR A 114 13.01 -13.71 -22.34
CA THR A 114 14.44 -13.81 -22.67
C THR A 114 15.20 -12.53 -22.34
N LEU A 115 14.61 -11.37 -22.61
CA LEU A 115 15.23 -10.08 -22.30
C LEU A 115 15.39 -9.86 -20.80
N LYS A 116 14.43 -10.31 -19.98
CA LYS A 116 14.55 -10.27 -18.52
C LYS A 116 15.83 -10.98 -18.03
N TYR A 117 16.24 -12.07 -18.66
CA TYR A 117 17.48 -12.78 -18.31
C TYR A 117 18.73 -12.12 -18.87
N MET A 118 18.63 -11.48 -20.05
CA MET A 118 19.73 -10.72 -20.64
C MET A 118 20.05 -9.44 -19.87
N SER A 119 19.04 -8.81 -19.28
CA SER A 119 19.13 -7.53 -18.59
C SER A 119 18.30 -7.58 -17.31
N GLN A 120 18.96 -7.99 -16.22
CA GLN A 120 18.29 -8.30 -14.95
C GLN A 120 17.77 -7.04 -14.23
N SER A 121 18.37 -5.88 -14.49
CA SER A 121 18.00 -4.61 -13.84
C SER A 121 16.94 -3.82 -14.61
N LEU A 122 16.71 -4.14 -15.90
CA LEU A 122 15.85 -3.36 -16.79
C LEU A 122 14.44 -3.18 -16.23
N CYS A 123 13.78 -4.24 -15.77
CA CYS A 123 12.41 -4.12 -15.28
C CYS A 123 12.32 -3.20 -14.05
N SER A 124 13.25 -3.34 -13.10
CA SER A 124 13.28 -2.46 -11.93
C SER A 124 13.56 -1.01 -12.28
N ARG A 125 14.41 -0.77 -13.27
CA ARG A 125 14.75 0.60 -13.69
C ARG A 125 13.62 1.25 -14.49
N LEU A 126 12.93 0.49 -15.35
CA LEU A 126 11.71 0.97 -16.01
C LEU A 126 10.71 1.48 -14.97
N TRP A 127 10.54 0.74 -13.88
CA TRP A 127 9.59 1.09 -12.83
C TRP A 127 10.06 2.21 -11.89
N LEU A 128 11.28 2.11 -11.36
CA LEU A 128 11.78 3.02 -10.33
C LEU A 128 12.35 4.33 -10.93
N ASP A 129 13.00 4.27 -12.09
CA ASP A 129 13.64 5.44 -12.69
C ASP A 129 12.64 6.23 -13.56
N LEU A 130 11.80 5.51 -14.32
CA LEU A 130 10.92 6.09 -15.33
C LEU A 130 9.43 5.89 -15.08
N ASP A 131 9.01 5.24 -13.99
CA ASP A 131 7.59 4.96 -13.71
C ASP A 131 6.84 4.30 -14.89
N ILE A 132 7.48 3.34 -15.55
CA ILE A 132 6.93 2.54 -16.63
C ILE A 132 6.67 1.13 -16.09
N VAL A 133 5.45 0.62 -16.22
CA VAL A 133 5.11 -0.73 -15.75
C VAL A 133 5.70 -1.80 -16.70
N PRO A 134 6.67 -2.63 -16.25
CA PRO A 134 7.29 -3.65 -17.10
C PRO A 134 6.42 -4.92 -17.14
N VAL A 135 5.84 -5.23 -18.31
CA VAL A 135 5.05 -6.44 -18.55
C VAL A 135 5.92 -7.50 -19.24
N VAL A 136 6.33 -8.51 -18.48
CA VAL A 136 7.15 -9.61 -19.01
C VAL A 136 6.25 -10.69 -19.59
N LEU A 137 6.40 -10.93 -20.88
CA LEU A 137 5.51 -11.75 -21.68
C LEU A 137 6.22 -12.98 -22.20
N ARG A 138 5.46 -14.08 -22.29
CA ARG A 138 5.88 -15.22 -23.10
C ARG A 138 5.57 -14.90 -24.56
N PRO A 139 6.53 -15.12 -25.47
CA PRO A 139 6.31 -14.78 -26.87
C PRO A 139 5.19 -15.59 -27.53
N ASP A 140 4.86 -16.77 -27.00
CA ASP A 140 3.80 -17.65 -27.51
C ASP A 140 2.96 -18.26 -26.38
N ASP A 141 1.67 -18.41 -26.65
CA ASP A 141 0.79 -19.38 -26.01
C ASP A 141 0.66 -20.60 -26.95
N GLU A 142 0.59 -21.80 -26.35
CA GLU A 142 0.19 -23.10 -26.93
C GLU A 142 1.22 -23.96 -27.72
N HIS A 143 1.57 -25.11 -27.12
CA HIS A 143 1.62 -26.46 -27.72
C HIS A 143 2.11 -26.63 -29.18
N LYS A 144 3.14 -25.92 -29.64
CA LYS A 144 3.74 -26.14 -30.96
C LYS A 144 5.25 -26.28 -30.87
N GLU A 145 5.78 -27.32 -31.52
CA GLU A 145 7.21 -27.69 -31.53
C GLU A 145 8.13 -26.63 -32.18
N LYS A 146 7.57 -25.65 -32.90
CA LYS A 146 8.31 -24.50 -33.44
C LYS A 146 7.47 -23.23 -33.29
N SER A 147 8.04 -22.25 -32.59
CA SER A 147 7.46 -20.92 -32.48
C SER A 147 7.83 -20.06 -33.70
N PHE A 148 6.88 -19.27 -34.20
CA PHE A 148 7.16 -18.24 -35.21
C PHE A 148 7.98 -17.06 -34.62
N TRP A 149 8.13 -16.98 -33.30
CA TRP A 149 8.90 -15.96 -32.59
C TRP A 149 10.36 -15.88 -33.04
N ASP A 150 11.02 -17.03 -33.18
CA ASP A 150 12.46 -17.10 -33.49
C ASP A 150 12.78 -16.67 -34.92
N ILE A 151 11.75 -16.57 -35.78
CA ILE A 151 11.88 -16.13 -37.18
C ILE A 151 11.70 -14.61 -37.30
N LYS A 152 10.99 -13.98 -36.33
CA LYS A 152 10.72 -12.54 -36.35
C LYS A 152 12.00 -11.74 -36.22
N ARG A 153 12.07 -10.61 -36.93
CA ARG A 153 13.11 -9.62 -36.68
C ARG A 153 12.92 -8.97 -35.31
N VAL A 154 14.00 -8.47 -34.71
CA VAL A 154 13.97 -7.88 -33.37
C VAL A 154 13.00 -6.69 -33.25
N ASP A 155 12.81 -5.92 -34.32
CA ASP A 155 11.82 -4.85 -34.41
C ASP A 155 10.37 -5.36 -34.45
N GLU A 156 10.11 -6.45 -35.18
CA GLU A 156 8.80 -7.12 -35.20
C GLU A 156 8.48 -7.79 -33.85
N GLN A 157 9.51 -8.28 -33.16
CA GLN A 157 9.38 -8.77 -31.79
C GLN A 157 9.00 -7.64 -30.83
N ALA A 158 9.71 -6.51 -30.90
CA ALA A 158 9.40 -5.32 -30.10
C ALA A 158 7.97 -4.83 -30.34
N ASP A 159 7.54 -4.68 -31.60
CA ASP A 159 6.15 -4.34 -31.94
C ASP A 159 5.13 -5.32 -31.33
N SER A 160 5.42 -6.61 -31.43
CA SER A 160 4.56 -7.65 -30.84
C SER A 160 4.46 -7.53 -29.32
N MET A 161 5.52 -7.10 -28.64
CA MET A 161 5.52 -6.90 -27.20
C MET A 161 4.73 -5.65 -26.80
N ALA A 162 4.82 -4.56 -27.57
CA ALA A 162 4.03 -3.35 -27.34
C ALA A 162 2.52 -3.68 -27.35
N ARG A 163 2.05 -4.33 -28.42
CA ARG A 163 0.64 -4.71 -28.57
C ARG A 163 0.15 -5.63 -27.47
N LYS A 164 0.94 -6.63 -27.09
CA LYS A 164 0.58 -7.53 -25.99
C LYS A 164 0.61 -6.84 -24.63
N CYS A 165 1.51 -5.87 -24.41
CA CYS A 165 1.56 -5.07 -23.19
C CYS A 165 0.26 -4.30 -23.00
N ILE A 166 -0.20 -3.59 -24.03
CA ILE A 166 -1.43 -2.77 -24.02
C ILE A 166 -2.64 -3.58 -23.51
N MET A 167 -2.75 -4.86 -23.88
CA MET A 167 -3.84 -5.74 -23.46
C MET A 167 -3.92 -6.01 -21.95
N ASN A 168 -2.92 -5.59 -21.16
CA ASN A 168 -2.91 -5.75 -19.71
C ASN A 168 -3.39 -4.50 -18.97
N PHE A 169 -3.78 -3.43 -19.66
CA PHE A 169 -4.23 -2.18 -19.05
C PHE A 169 -5.70 -1.92 -19.33
N GLY A 170 -6.40 -1.38 -18.32
CA GLY A 170 -7.78 -0.92 -18.46
C GLY A 170 -7.89 0.54 -18.93
N PRO A 171 -9.11 1.07 -19.09
CA PRO A 171 -9.35 2.47 -19.45
C PRO A 171 -8.74 3.49 -18.47
N SER A 172 -8.55 3.09 -17.21
CA SER A 172 -7.89 3.90 -16.17
C SER A 172 -6.36 3.89 -16.28
N LEU A 173 -5.78 3.21 -17.28
CA LEU A 173 -4.34 3.05 -17.47
C LEU A 173 -3.62 2.32 -16.32
N VAL A 174 -4.38 1.61 -15.49
CA VAL A 174 -3.86 0.73 -14.43
C VAL A 174 -3.85 -0.72 -14.94
N PRO A 175 -2.84 -1.53 -14.58
CA PRO A 175 -2.84 -2.96 -14.88
C PRO A 175 -4.11 -3.65 -14.40
N LEU A 176 -4.67 -4.52 -15.24
CA LEU A 176 -5.92 -5.23 -14.96
C LEU A 176 -5.74 -6.20 -13.79
N LEU A 177 -6.65 -6.09 -12.80
CA LEU A 177 -6.75 -7.04 -11.70
C LEU A 177 -7.15 -8.43 -12.24
N GLN A 178 -6.41 -9.46 -11.84
CA GLN A 178 -6.69 -10.83 -12.26
C GLN A 178 -7.01 -11.71 -11.05
N VAL A 179 -8.20 -12.30 -11.06
CA VAL A 179 -8.61 -13.33 -10.12
C VAL A 179 -8.80 -14.62 -10.90
N GLY A 180 -7.83 -15.52 -10.75
CA GLY A 180 -7.75 -16.77 -11.49
C GLY A 180 -8.72 -17.85 -11.00
N TRP A 181 -8.46 -19.06 -11.46
CA TRP A 181 -9.18 -20.26 -11.01
C TRP A 181 -9.13 -20.38 -9.48
N ARG A 182 -10.24 -20.83 -8.88
CA ARG A 182 -10.42 -20.93 -7.41
C ARG A 182 -10.27 -19.63 -6.62
N GLY A 183 -10.32 -18.49 -7.29
CA GLY A 183 -10.22 -17.20 -6.61
C GLY A 183 -8.79 -16.81 -6.25
N VAL A 184 -7.76 -17.44 -6.84
CA VAL A 184 -6.37 -17.02 -6.66
C VAL A 184 -6.22 -15.58 -7.16
N VAL A 185 -5.75 -14.69 -6.29
CA VAL A 185 -5.39 -13.34 -6.71
C VAL A 185 -4.06 -13.40 -7.42
N GLN A 186 -4.08 -13.21 -8.73
CA GLN A 186 -2.89 -13.23 -9.58
C GLN A 186 -2.32 -11.80 -9.65
N THR A 187 -1.73 -11.36 -8.54
CA THR A 187 -1.06 -10.07 -8.38
C THR A 187 -0.20 -9.71 -9.59
N ASP A 188 -0.13 -8.42 -9.93
CA ASP A 188 0.72 -7.90 -11.01
C ASP A 188 0.37 -8.45 -12.41
N ALA A 189 -0.92 -8.34 -12.77
CA ALA A 189 -1.49 -8.75 -14.06
C ALA A 189 -1.14 -10.20 -14.45
N GLY A 190 -1.45 -11.15 -13.57
CA GLY A 190 -1.15 -12.56 -13.83
C GLY A 190 0.28 -12.94 -13.48
N PHE A 191 0.90 -12.20 -12.55
CA PHE A 191 2.32 -12.27 -12.21
C PHE A 191 3.28 -11.93 -13.36
N ARG A 192 2.77 -11.27 -14.41
CA ARG A 192 3.55 -10.89 -15.60
C ARG A 192 4.30 -9.58 -15.38
N VAL A 193 3.74 -8.68 -14.57
CA VAL A 193 4.42 -7.45 -14.20
C VAL A 193 5.52 -7.77 -13.19
N GLN A 194 6.74 -7.27 -13.44
CA GLN A 194 7.94 -7.59 -12.66
C GLN A 194 8.60 -6.29 -12.20
N LEU A 195 8.10 -5.70 -11.11
CA LEU A 195 8.47 -4.34 -10.71
C LEU A 195 9.87 -4.22 -10.11
N ASN A 196 10.29 -5.17 -9.28
CA ASN A 196 11.42 -4.98 -8.37
C ASN A 196 12.34 -6.19 -8.34
N THR A 197 13.60 -5.97 -7.94
CA THR A 197 14.59 -7.02 -7.67
C THR A 197 14.69 -7.33 -6.18
N VAL A 198 15.31 -8.47 -5.84
CA VAL A 198 15.61 -8.83 -4.45
C VAL A 198 16.45 -7.75 -3.77
N GLN A 199 17.39 -7.15 -4.51
CA GLN A 199 18.24 -6.08 -3.99
C GLN A 199 17.44 -4.83 -3.64
N ASN A 200 16.46 -4.42 -4.49
CA ASN A 200 15.61 -3.27 -4.17
C ASN A 200 14.88 -3.46 -2.84
N HIS A 201 14.35 -4.65 -2.55
CA HIS A 201 13.72 -4.90 -1.25
C HIS A 201 14.72 -4.90 -0.09
N LYS A 202 15.94 -5.44 -0.30
CA LYS A 202 17.01 -5.40 0.70
C LYS A 202 17.37 -3.97 1.10
N ASP A 203 17.39 -3.06 0.14
CA ASP A 203 17.75 -1.66 0.35
C ASP A 203 16.68 -0.85 1.12
N THR A 204 15.50 -1.44 1.34
CA THR A 204 14.39 -0.76 2.04
C THR A 204 14.29 -1.08 3.53
N CYS A 205 15.22 -1.86 4.08
CA CYS A 205 15.22 -2.23 5.50
C CYS A 205 16.63 -2.42 6.05
N GLY A 206 16.75 -2.45 7.38
CA GLY A 206 18.01 -2.75 8.06
C GLY A 206 18.45 -4.20 7.87
N ALA A 207 19.77 -4.42 7.89
CA ALA A 207 20.36 -5.76 7.78
C ALA A 207 19.80 -6.80 8.78
N PRO A 208 19.52 -6.47 10.06
CA PRO A 208 18.91 -7.42 10.99
C PRO A 208 17.53 -7.93 10.54
N THR A 209 16.68 -7.02 10.03
CA THR A 209 15.35 -7.37 9.51
C THR A 209 15.48 -8.23 8.26
N TRP A 210 16.37 -7.86 7.33
CA TRP A 210 16.63 -8.62 6.11
C TRP A 210 17.11 -10.04 6.40
N ASP A 211 18.14 -10.18 7.24
CA ASP A 211 18.74 -11.46 7.60
C ASP A 211 17.70 -12.38 8.25
N ALA A 212 16.91 -11.87 9.20
CA ALA A 212 15.85 -12.63 9.85
C ALA A 212 14.76 -13.05 8.84
N THR A 213 14.39 -12.17 7.91
CA THR A 213 13.40 -12.48 6.87
C THR A 213 13.89 -13.61 5.98
N MET A 214 15.14 -13.53 5.52
CA MET A 214 15.74 -14.53 4.65
C MET A 214 15.98 -15.87 5.34
N LEU A 215 16.23 -15.86 6.66
CA LEU A 215 16.27 -17.09 7.48
C LEU A 215 14.93 -17.84 7.41
N TYR A 216 13.81 -17.16 7.67
CA TYR A 216 12.49 -17.81 7.66
C TYR A 216 12.02 -18.13 6.24
N ALA A 217 12.31 -17.29 5.25
CA ALA A 217 12.06 -17.60 3.85
C ALA A 217 12.80 -18.88 3.43
N LYS A 218 14.07 -19.04 3.84
CA LYS A 218 14.83 -20.28 3.61
C LYS A 218 14.18 -21.48 4.30
N LYS A 219 13.79 -21.36 5.58
CA LYS A 219 13.08 -22.44 6.30
C LYS A 219 11.81 -22.88 5.56
N LEU A 220 10.99 -21.94 5.09
CA LEU A 220 9.77 -22.26 4.34
C LEU A 220 10.07 -23.00 3.04
N ARG A 221 11.07 -22.56 2.27
CA ARG A 221 11.47 -23.22 1.01
C ARG A 221 12.03 -24.62 1.23
N ASP A 222 12.97 -24.76 2.16
CA ASP A 222 13.64 -26.04 2.45
C ASP A 222 12.64 -27.10 2.91
N ASN A 223 11.66 -26.68 3.73
CA ASN A 223 10.61 -27.54 4.23
C ASN A 223 9.38 -27.61 3.31
N LYS A 224 9.40 -26.92 2.15
CA LYS A 224 8.32 -26.87 1.15
C LYS A 224 6.95 -26.47 1.73
N ILE A 225 6.96 -25.56 2.70
CA ILE A 225 5.76 -25.10 3.39
C ILE A 225 4.93 -24.22 2.46
N LYS A 226 3.66 -24.58 2.29
CA LYS A 226 2.64 -23.86 1.53
C LYS A 226 1.79 -23.02 2.44
N VAL A 227 1.70 -21.73 2.13
CA VAL A 227 0.96 -20.74 2.92
C VAL A 227 -0.23 -20.23 2.12
N ALA A 228 -1.43 -20.24 2.70
CA ALA A 228 -2.65 -19.74 2.07
C ALA A 228 -3.31 -18.62 2.87
N PHE A 229 -3.47 -17.45 2.25
CA PHE A 229 -4.25 -16.33 2.77
C PHE A 229 -5.66 -16.32 2.17
N PHE A 230 -6.67 -16.01 2.98
CA PHE A 230 -8.04 -15.81 2.55
C PHE A 230 -8.55 -14.46 3.03
N SER A 231 -9.04 -13.63 2.10
CA SER A 231 -9.72 -12.36 2.40
C SER A 231 -10.99 -12.22 1.57
N SER A 232 -11.72 -11.11 1.72
CA SER A 232 -13.01 -10.89 1.05
C SER A 232 -12.91 -10.21 -0.32
N THR A 233 -11.86 -9.42 -0.58
CA THR A 233 -11.71 -8.63 -1.81
C THR A 233 -10.26 -8.63 -2.32
N PRO A 234 -10.04 -8.72 -3.65
CA PRO A 234 -8.72 -8.67 -4.28
C PRO A 234 -8.17 -7.25 -4.50
N GLN A 235 -9.00 -6.22 -4.31
CA GLN A 235 -8.65 -4.82 -4.55
C GLN A 235 -9.42 -3.90 -3.59
N GLY A 236 -8.83 -2.76 -3.25
CA GLY A 236 -9.43 -1.77 -2.36
C GLY A 236 -9.20 -2.07 -0.88
N GLY A 237 -9.09 -1.00 -0.08
CA GLY A 237 -8.78 -1.08 1.35
C GLY A 237 -7.33 -1.44 1.66
N GLY A 238 -6.93 -1.27 2.94
CA GLY A 238 -5.55 -1.50 3.37
C GLY A 238 -5.08 -2.96 3.25
N VAL A 239 -5.99 -3.94 3.43
CA VAL A 239 -5.64 -5.37 3.37
C VAL A 239 -5.16 -5.79 2.00
N ALA A 240 -5.89 -5.41 0.93
CA ALA A 240 -5.51 -5.78 -0.42
C ALA A 240 -4.13 -5.23 -0.79
N LEU A 241 -3.84 -3.97 -0.44
CA LEU A 241 -2.54 -3.33 -0.68
C LEU A 241 -1.39 -4.11 -0.04
N MET A 242 -1.51 -4.43 1.26
CA MET A 242 -0.51 -5.25 1.96
C MET A 242 -0.32 -6.63 1.33
N ARG A 243 -1.41 -7.26 0.87
CA ARG A 243 -1.35 -8.62 0.29
C ARG A 243 -0.72 -8.62 -1.09
N HIS A 244 -0.97 -7.61 -1.93
CA HIS A 244 -0.28 -7.47 -3.21
C HIS A 244 1.23 -7.39 -3.01
N ALA A 245 1.70 -6.52 -2.11
CA ALA A 245 3.12 -6.38 -1.80
C ALA A 245 3.75 -7.67 -1.24
N LEU A 246 3.09 -8.32 -0.28
CA LEU A 246 3.57 -9.56 0.33
C LEU A 246 3.65 -10.70 -0.69
N VAL A 247 2.62 -10.90 -1.51
CA VAL A 247 2.58 -11.96 -2.54
C VAL A 247 3.67 -11.71 -3.59
N ARG A 248 3.83 -10.45 -4.04
CA ARG A 248 4.89 -10.06 -4.97
C ARG A 248 6.27 -10.41 -4.42
N PHE A 249 6.56 -9.99 -3.19
CA PHE A 249 7.86 -10.23 -2.56
C PHE A 249 8.10 -11.73 -2.30
N ALA A 250 7.11 -12.47 -1.78
CA ALA A 250 7.21 -13.90 -1.53
C ALA A 250 7.56 -14.67 -2.82
N ARG A 251 6.88 -14.35 -3.94
CA ARG A 251 7.18 -14.96 -5.24
C ARG A 251 8.58 -14.63 -5.74
N LEU A 252 9.02 -13.39 -5.57
CA LEU A 252 10.34 -12.93 -5.98
C LEU A 252 11.47 -13.73 -5.29
N ILE A 253 11.27 -14.12 -4.03
CA ILE A 253 12.24 -14.91 -3.26
C ILE A 253 11.91 -16.43 -3.20
N GLY A 254 10.90 -16.87 -3.95
CA GLY A 254 10.53 -18.28 -4.10
C GLY A 254 9.81 -18.93 -2.90
N VAL A 255 9.14 -18.16 -2.05
CA VAL A 255 8.28 -18.70 -0.98
C VAL A 255 6.90 -19.06 -1.56
N ASP A 256 6.40 -20.26 -1.26
CA ASP A 256 5.07 -20.73 -1.72
C ASP A 256 3.95 -20.13 -0.85
N LEU A 257 3.57 -18.91 -1.20
CA LEU A 257 2.51 -18.14 -0.55
C LEU A 257 1.48 -17.74 -1.60
N THR A 258 0.24 -18.17 -1.39
CA THR A 258 -0.88 -17.89 -2.28
C THR A 258 -2.02 -17.19 -1.55
N TRP A 259 -2.65 -16.21 -2.22
CA TRP A 259 -3.78 -15.46 -1.70
C TRP A 259 -5.05 -15.77 -2.50
N TYR A 260 -6.14 -16.06 -1.79
CA TYR A 260 -7.43 -16.43 -2.32
C TYR A 260 -8.54 -15.46 -1.87
N VAL A 261 -9.48 -15.20 -2.78
CA VAL A 261 -10.70 -14.43 -2.51
C VAL A 261 -11.94 -15.19 -3.00
N PRO A 262 -13.09 -15.09 -2.32
CA PRO A 262 -14.31 -15.72 -2.74
C PRO A 262 -14.85 -15.11 -4.04
N LYS A 263 -15.73 -15.83 -4.73
CA LYS A 263 -16.53 -15.22 -5.80
C LYS A 263 -17.50 -14.20 -5.20
N PRO A 264 -17.63 -13.00 -5.80
CA PRO A 264 -18.48 -11.94 -5.25
C PRO A 264 -19.95 -12.38 -5.23
N ARG A 265 -20.68 -12.02 -4.17
CA ARG A 265 -22.14 -12.19 -4.07
C ARG A 265 -22.77 -10.83 -3.78
N PRO A 266 -23.61 -10.29 -4.68
CA PRO A 266 -24.33 -9.05 -4.44
C PRO A 266 -25.09 -9.08 -3.10
N GLY A 267 -25.10 -7.96 -2.38
CA GLY A 267 -25.73 -7.84 -1.06
C GLY A 267 -24.86 -8.28 0.11
N VAL A 268 -24.07 -9.36 -0.02
CA VAL A 268 -23.22 -9.84 1.10
C VAL A 268 -22.19 -8.81 1.54
N PHE A 269 -21.55 -8.12 0.59
CA PHE A 269 -20.58 -7.07 0.91
C PHE A 269 -21.20 -5.94 1.76
N ARG A 270 -22.45 -5.55 1.49
CA ARG A 270 -23.17 -4.55 2.29
C ARG A 270 -23.36 -5.02 3.74
N ILE A 271 -23.72 -6.30 3.92
CA ILE A 271 -23.87 -6.91 5.26
C ILE A 271 -22.52 -6.91 5.99
N THR A 272 -21.45 -7.34 5.32
CA THR A 272 -20.10 -7.37 5.94
C THR A 272 -19.59 -5.98 6.29
N LYS A 273 -19.94 -4.94 5.52
CA LYS A 273 -19.65 -3.55 5.87
C LYS A 273 -20.45 -3.09 7.10
N ASN A 274 -21.72 -3.46 7.18
CA ASN A 274 -22.52 -3.15 8.36
C ASN A 274 -21.94 -3.81 9.63
N ILE A 275 -21.50 -5.07 9.52
CA ILE A 275 -20.76 -5.78 10.59
C ILE A 275 -19.52 -4.98 11.02
N HIS A 276 -18.71 -4.54 10.06
CA HIS A 276 -17.53 -3.72 10.31
C HIS A 276 -17.87 -2.43 11.06
N ASN A 277 -18.87 -1.68 10.59
CA ASN A 277 -19.31 -0.42 11.19
C ASN A 277 -19.88 -0.61 12.61
N ILE A 278 -20.61 -1.71 12.83
CA ILE A 278 -21.11 -2.08 14.16
C ILE A 278 -19.93 -2.33 15.11
N LEU A 279 -18.98 -3.20 14.74
CA LEU A 279 -17.85 -3.56 15.60
C LEU A 279 -16.96 -2.36 15.97
N GLN A 280 -16.84 -1.39 15.07
CA GLN A 280 -16.10 -0.14 15.30
C GLN A 280 -16.88 0.90 16.12
N GLY A 281 -18.19 0.69 16.32
CA GLY A 281 -19.08 1.61 17.03
C GLY A 281 -19.33 2.92 16.25
N VAL A 282 -19.32 2.84 14.92
CA VAL A 282 -19.61 3.97 14.01
C VAL A 282 -21.00 3.86 13.37
N SER A 283 -21.70 2.74 13.55
CA SER A 283 -23.09 2.56 13.13
C SER A 283 -24.09 3.25 14.05
N HIS A 284 -25.33 3.42 13.59
CA HIS A 284 -26.44 3.81 14.45
C HIS A 284 -26.60 2.80 15.61
N PRO A 285 -26.90 3.22 16.86
CA PRO A 285 -27.02 2.32 18.01
C PRO A 285 -28.05 1.19 17.86
N ASP A 286 -29.06 1.40 17.01
CA ASP A 286 -30.12 0.44 16.74
C ASP A 286 -29.85 -0.44 15.52
N GLN A 287 -28.75 -0.20 14.78
CA GLN A 287 -28.40 -1.05 13.65
C GLN A 287 -28.08 -2.46 14.15
N ARG A 288 -28.71 -3.46 13.54
CA ARG A 288 -28.52 -4.90 13.81
C ARG A 288 -28.35 -5.63 12.49
N ILE A 289 -27.85 -6.86 12.55
CA ILE A 289 -27.80 -7.78 11.40
C ILE A 289 -28.79 -8.90 11.66
N SER A 290 -29.71 -9.12 10.73
CA SER A 290 -30.77 -10.12 10.88
C SER A 290 -30.24 -11.55 10.82
N ALA A 291 -31.06 -12.53 11.24
CA ALA A 291 -30.70 -13.94 11.14
C ALA A 291 -30.51 -14.38 9.67
N GLU A 292 -31.35 -13.87 8.76
CA GLU A 292 -31.28 -14.12 7.32
C GLU A 292 -30.01 -13.52 6.69
N GLU A 293 -29.61 -12.33 7.15
CA GLU A 293 -28.35 -11.70 6.73
C GLU A 293 -27.13 -12.49 7.22
N LYS A 294 -27.13 -12.94 8.49
CA LYS A 294 -26.10 -13.83 9.04
C LYS A 294 -26.03 -15.15 8.28
N GLN A 295 -27.18 -15.75 7.95
CA GLN A 295 -27.27 -16.97 7.15
C GLN A 295 -26.72 -16.76 5.74
N SER A 296 -27.00 -15.62 5.11
CA SER A 296 -26.48 -15.29 3.78
C SER A 296 -24.95 -15.24 3.74
N ILE A 297 -24.30 -14.79 4.83
CA ILE A 297 -22.83 -14.84 4.97
C ILE A 297 -22.36 -16.30 5.11
N ILE A 298 -23.01 -17.09 5.97
CA ILE A 298 -22.66 -18.51 6.16
C ILE A 298 -22.75 -19.27 4.83
N ASP A 299 -23.84 -19.10 4.09
CA ASP A 299 -24.07 -19.77 2.81
C ASP A 299 -23.00 -19.35 1.79
N TRP A 300 -22.72 -18.05 1.70
CA TRP A 300 -21.69 -17.53 0.80
C TRP A 300 -20.31 -18.13 1.07
N ILE A 301 -19.89 -18.18 2.33
CA ILE A 301 -18.60 -18.78 2.72
C ILE A 301 -18.60 -20.28 2.42
N THR A 302 -19.66 -20.99 2.82
CA THR A 302 -19.76 -22.45 2.70
C THR A 302 -19.78 -22.90 1.24
N GLU A 303 -20.55 -22.21 0.39
CA GLU A 303 -20.60 -22.49 -1.05
C GLU A 303 -19.24 -22.26 -1.72
N ASN A 304 -18.55 -21.15 -1.41
CA ASN A 304 -17.22 -20.88 -1.94
C ASN A 304 -16.21 -21.93 -1.47
N ALA A 305 -16.22 -22.26 -0.18
CA ALA A 305 -15.35 -23.29 0.39
C ALA A 305 -15.54 -24.63 -0.31
N ASN A 306 -16.77 -25.14 -0.38
CA ASN A 306 -17.06 -26.45 -0.96
C ASN A 306 -16.74 -26.52 -2.46
N ARG A 307 -17.08 -25.48 -3.23
CA ARG A 307 -16.89 -25.48 -4.68
C ARG A 307 -15.42 -25.31 -5.07
N TYR A 308 -14.69 -24.43 -4.40
CA TYR A 308 -13.38 -23.98 -4.88
C TYR A 308 -12.19 -24.37 -4.02
N TRP A 309 -12.36 -24.50 -2.70
CA TRP A 309 -11.23 -24.61 -1.78
C TRP A 309 -11.10 -25.98 -1.12
N LEU A 310 -12.22 -26.65 -0.87
CA LEU A 310 -12.32 -28.00 -0.30
C LEU A 310 -12.49 -29.09 -1.37
N SER A 311 -12.67 -28.69 -2.64
CA SER A 311 -12.69 -29.60 -3.79
C SER A 311 -11.29 -30.14 -4.11
N GLU A 312 -11.22 -31.22 -4.90
CA GLU A 312 -9.98 -31.93 -5.23
C GLU A 312 -8.86 -31.00 -5.73
N GLY A 313 -7.68 -31.04 -5.08
CA GLY A 313 -6.55 -30.16 -5.36
C GLY A 313 -6.72 -28.71 -4.89
N GLY A 314 -7.81 -28.39 -4.16
CA GLY A 314 -8.05 -27.07 -3.58
C GLY A 314 -7.10 -26.76 -2.41
N PRO A 315 -6.86 -25.47 -2.11
CA PRO A 315 -5.92 -25.05 -1.06
C PRO A 315 -6.28 -25.51 0.35
N LEU A 316 -7.54 -25.84 0.62
CA LEU A 316 -8.02 -26.26 1.94
C LEU A 316 -8.16 -27.79 2.06
N ARG A 317 -7.73 -28.57 1.05
CA ARG A 317 -7.52 -30.02 1.19
C ARG A 317 -6.42 -30.31 2.23
N PRO A 318 -6.31 -31.56 2.72
CA PRO A 318 -5.18 -31.96 3.56
C PRO A 318 -3.83 -31.66 2.89
N PRO A 319 -2.80 -31.23 3.65
CA PRO A 319 -1.46 -30.94 3.10
C PRO A 319 -0.87 -32.09 2.29
N GLU A 320 -1.10 -33.34 2.70
CA GLU A 320 -0.70 -34.56 2.01
C GLU A 320 -1.35 -34.74 0.62
N GLU A 321 -2.50 -34.09 0.38
CA GLU A 321 -3.17 -34.03 -0.92
C GLU A 321 -2.77 -32.77 -1.72
N GLY A 322 -1.81 -32.00 -1.23
CA GLY A 322 -1.30 -30.80 -1.87
C GLY A 322 -1.93 -29.49 -1.41
N GLY A 323 -2.80 -29.51 -0.39
CA GLY A 323 -3.33 -28.31 0.25
C GLY A 323 -2.27 -27.49 1.01
N ALA A 324 -2.68 -26.36 1.58
CA ALA A 324 -1.79 -25.50 2.35
C ALA A 324 -1.49 -26.09 3.73
N ASP A 325 -0.24 -25.95 4.17
CA ASP A 325 0.25 -26.36 5.49
C ASP A 325 -0.19 -25.38 6.58
N VAL A 326 -0.23 -24.09 6.25
CA VAL A 326 -0.64 -23.02 7.18
C VAL A 326 -1.65 -22.11 6.50
N VAL A 327 -2.77 -21.84 7.18
CA VAL A 327 -3.87 -21.03 6.66
C VAL A 327 -4.04 -19.75 7.48
N MET A 328 -4.17 -18.61 6.80
CA MET A 328 -4.45 -17.30 7.39
C MET A 328 -5.81 -16.80 6.90
N ILE A 329 -6.65 -16.38 7.83
CA ILE A 329 -7.96 -15.78 7.55
C ILE A 329 -7.94 -14.31 7.96
N ASP A 330 -8.07 -13.41 6.98
CA ASP A 330 -8.12 -11.97 7.18
C ASP A 330 -9.55 -11.49 7.44
N ASP A 331 -9.69 -10.64 8.46
CA ASP A 331 -10.85 -9.83 8.81
C ASP A 331 -12.17 -10.58 9.11
N PRO A 332 -13.20 -9.89 9.63
CA PRO A 332 -14.45 -10.51 10.06
C PRO A 332 -15.33 -11.14 8.98
N GLN A 333 -15.01 -11.02 7.69
CA GLN A 333 -15.90 -11.46 6.61
C GLN A 333 -15.83 -12.97 6.34
N MET A 334 -14.68 -13.59 6.58
CA MET A 334 -14.40 -15.00 6.26
C MET A 334 -14.17 -15.98 7.46
N PRO A 335 -14.36 -15.64 8.76
CA PRO A 335 -14.12 -16.59 9.86
C PRO A 335 -14.89 -17.92 9.77
N GLY A 336 -16.03 -17.96 9.07
CA GLY A 336 -16.78 -19.20 8.83
C GLY A 336 -15.98 -20.31 8.15
N LEU A 337 -14.84 -20.01 7.52
CA LEU A 337 -13.91 -21.01 6.99
C LEU A 337 -13.21 -21.82 8.08
N ILE A 338 -12.94 -21.23 9.24
CA ILE A 338 -12.12 -21.83 10.31
C ILE A 338 -12.72 -23.17 10.77
N PRO A 339 -14.00 -23.28 11.17
CA PRO A 339 -14.58 -24.56 11.57
C PRO A 339 -14.63 -25.58 10.42
N LEU A 340 -14.86 -25.14 9.17
CA LEU A 340 -14.84 -26.03 8.00
C LEU A 340 -13.45 -26.65 7.79
N ILE A 341 -12.40 -25.85 7.95
CA ILE A 341 -11.00 -26.30 7.89
C ILE A 341 -10.71 -27.29 9.01
N LYS A 342 -11.02 -26.92 10.26
CA LYS A 342 -10.75 -27.75 11.44
C LYS A 342 -11.52 -29.07 11.44
N LYS A 343 -12.67 -29.15 10.77
CA LYS A 343 -13.41 -30.40 10.59
C LYS A 343 -12.66 -31.42 9.73
N ILE A 344 -11.90 -30.96 8.74
CA ILE A 344 -11.20 -31.84 7.77
C ILE A 344 -9.77 -32.09 8.22
N THR A 345 -9.10 -31.05 8.71
CA THR A 345 -7.72 -31.09 9.21
C THR A 345 -7.66 -30.44 10.60
N PRO A 346 -8.03 -31.16 11.67
CA PRO A 346 -8.06 -30.59 13.02
C PRO A 346 -6.71 -30.04 13.48
N ASP A 347 -5.62 -30.71 13.07
CA ASP A 347 -4.26 -30.38 13.48
C ASP A 347 -3.53 -29.42 12.53
N ARG A 348 -4.20 -28.91 11.50
CA ARG A 348 -3.64 -27.87 10.62
C ARG A 348 -3.68 -26.50 11.32
N PRO A 349 -2.57 -25.74 11.36
CA PRO A 349 -2.57 -24.37 11.86
C PRO A 349 -3.48 -23.43 11.06
N VAL A 350 -4.38 -22.73 11.76
CA VAL A 350 -5.26 -21.69 11.24
C VAL A 350 -5.12 -20.43 12.08
N LEU A 351 -4.63 -19.35 11.47
CA LEU A 351 -4.39 -18.08 12.12
C LEU A 351 -5.46 -17.07 11.70
N TYR A 352 -6.05 -16.38 12.66
CA TYR A 352 -7.01 -15.30 12.40
C TYR A 352 -6.33 -13.95 12.54
N ARG A 353 -6.47 -13.08 11.54
CA ARG A 353 -5.93 -11.72 11.54
C ARG A 353 -7.05 -10.69 11.49
N SER A 354 -7.14 -9.86 12.53
CA SER A 354 -8.03 -8.70 12.56
C SER A 354 -7.27 -7.42 12.20
N HIS A 355 -7.77 -6.67 11.21
CA HIS A 355 -7.24 -5.35 10.82
C HIS A 355 -8.15 -4.19 11.27
N ILE A 356 -9.17 -4.46 12.07
CA ILE A 356 -10.18 -3.48 12.45
C ILE A 356 -10.12 -3.14 13.93
N GLN A 357 -10.60 -1.95 14.28
CA GLN A 357 -10.88 -1.61 15.67
C GLN A 357 -12.13 -2.37 16.14
N ILE A 358 -11.95 -3.38 16.98
CA ILE A 358 -13.08 -4.01 17.69
C ILE A 358 -13.24 -3.28 19.02
N ARG A 359 -14.40 -2.64 19.24
CA ARG A 359 -14.72 -1.95 20.48
C ARG A 359 -14.96 -2.95 21.61
N SER A 360 -13.87 -3.40 22.25
CA SER A 360 -13.90 -4.41 23.31
C SER A 360 -14.85 -4.05 24.46
N ASP A 361 -14.91 -2.75 24.82
CA ASP A 361 -15.85 -2.18 25.78
C ASP A 361 -17.32 -2.37 25.38
N LEU A 362 -17.65 -2.20 24.09
CA LEU A 362 -19.00 -2.39 23.58
C LEU A 362 -19.35 -3.87 23.39
N THR A 363 -18.39 -4.70 22.97
CA THR A 363 -18.59 -6.15 22.86
C THR A 363 -18.82 -6.82 24.22
N ALA A 364 -18.37 -6.20 25.32
CA ALA A 364 -18.63 -6.68 26.67
C ALA A 364 -20.01 -6.27 27.22
N LYS A 365 -20.71 -5.33 26.56
CA LYS A 365 -22.03 -4.84 26.97
C LYS A 365 -23.11 -5.79 26.43
N ALA A 366 -23.67 -6.62 27.31
CA ALA A 366 -24.75 -7.55 26.96
C ALA A 366 -25.91 -6.85 26.23
N GLY A 367 -26.38 -7.44 25.13
CA GLY A 367 -27.49 -6.91 24.32
C GLY A 367 -27.13 -5.72 23.42
N SER A 368 -25.86 -5.28 23.42
CA SER A 368 -25.39 -4.33 22.41
C SER A 368 -25.34 -4.97 21.03
N PRO A 369 -25.46 -4.20 19.94
CA PRO A 369 -25.24 -4.76 18.60
C PRO A 369 -23.83 -5.33 18.44
N GLN A 370 -22.84 -4.75 19.11
CA GLN A 370 -21.46 -5.22 19.05
C GLN A 370 -21.29 -6.59 19.69
N GLU A 371 -21.96 -6.84 20.82
CA GLU A 371 -21.93 -8.13 21.50
C GLU A 371 -22.59 -9.21 20.63
N ASP A 372 -23.77 -8.96 20.06
CA ASP A 372 -24.45 -9.92 19.16
C ASP A 372 -23.58 -10.29 17.94
N ILE A 373 -22.98 -9.29 17.29
CA ILE A 373 -22.12 -9.52 16.12
C ILE A 373 -20.81 -10.18 16.51
N TRP A 374 -20.19 -9.78 17.62
CA TRP A 374 -18.99 -10.44 18.11
C TRP A 374 -19.25 -11.88 18.50
N SER A 375 -20.35 -12.18 19.19
CA SER A 375 -20.76 -13.54 19.54
C SER A 375 -20.96 -14.42 18.29
N PHE A 376 -21.59 -13.88 17.25
CA PHE A 376 -21.70 -14.55 15.95
C PHE A 376 -20.33 -14.89 15.33
N LEU A 377 -19.41 -13.93 15.28
CA LEU A 377 -18.07 -14.13 14.70
C LEU A 377 -17.20 -15.04 15.57
N TRP A 378 -17.19 -14.81 16.88
CA TRP A 378 -16.40 -15.54 17.86
C TRP A 378 -16.74 -17.02 17.89
N SER A 379 -18.01 -17.38 17.63
CA SER A 379 -18.44 -18.77 17.47
C SER A 379 -17.59 -19.55 16.44
N ASN A 380 -17.04 -18.85 15.44
CA ASN A 380 -16.12 -19.38 14.44
C ASN A 380 -14.64 -19.11 14.78
N ILE A 381 -14.30 -17.87 15.19
CA ILE A 381 -12.92 -17.43 15.44
C ILE A 381 -12.27 -18.19 16.60
N GLN A 382 -13.03 -18.61 17.62
CA GLN A 382 -12.49 -19.33 18.78
C GLN A 382 -11.71 -20.62 18.41
N HIS A 383 -12.00 -21.20 17.24
CA HIS A 383 -11.35 -22.38 16.69
C HIS A 383 -9.99 -22.10 16.04
N ALA A 384 -9.61 -20.83 15.86
CA ALA A 384 -8.27 -20.47 15.38
C ALA A 384 -7.22 -20.78 16.44
N ASP A 385 -6.01 -21.08 15.98
CA ASP A 385 -4.87 -21.39 16.84
C ASP A 385 -4.13 -20.12 17.30
N MET A 386 -4.25 -19.02 16.55
CA MET A 386 -3.66 -17.72 16.86
C MET A 386 -4.64 -16.58 16.52
N PHE A 387 -4.70 -15.55 17.37
CA PHE A 387 -5.41 -14.30 17.14
C PHE A 387 -4.40 -13.16 16.97
N ILE A 388 -4.34 -12.58 15.78
CA ILE A 388 -3.37 -11.53 15.42
C ILE A 388 -4.13 -10.20 15.34
N SER A 389 -3.74 -9.21 16.15
CA SER A 389 -4.36 -7.88 16.16
C SER A 389 -3.35 -6.79 15.81
N HIS A 390 -3.83 -5.59 15.46
CA HIS A 390 -2.99 -4.41 15.51
C HIS A 390 -2.43 -4.23 16.94
N PRO A 391 -1.26 -3.60 17.10
CA PRO A 391 -0.60 -3.38 18.40
C PRO A 391 -1.31 -2.36 19.31
N ILE A 392 -2.62 -2.53 19.48
CA ILE A 392 -3.52 -1.70 20.27
C ILE A 392 -4.38 -2.65 21.12
N PRO A 393 -3.99 -2.89 22.39
CA PRO A 393 -4.62 -3.94 23.23
C PRO A 393 -6.14 -3.82 23.38
N ILE A 394 -6.66 -2.59 23.37
CA ILE A 394 -8.10 -2.32 23.47
C ILE A 394 -8.91 -2.84 22.27
N PHE A 395 -8.25 -3.20 21.15
CA PHE A 395 -8.91 -3.83 20.00
C PHE A 395 -9.10 -5.34 20.15
N VAL A 396 -8.59 -5.94 21.22
CA VAL A 396 -8.72 -7.38 21.49
C VAL A 396 -9.85 -7.61 22.50
N PRO A 397 -10.98 -8.21 22.09
CA PRO A 397 -12.08 -8.51 23.00
C PRO A 397 -11.67 -9.41 24.16
N ASN A 398 -12.31 -9.25 25.32
CA ASN A 398 -11.96 -9.97 26.54
C ASN A 398 -12.21 -11.49 26.45
N THR A 399 -13.04 -11.94 25.51
CA THR A 399 -13.30 -13.37 25.26
C THR A 399 -12.13 -14.06 24.56
N VAL A 400 -11.20 -13.31 23.96
CA VAL A 400 -10.03 -13.88 23.28
C VAL A 400 -8.97 -14.27 24.32
N PRO A 401 -8.56 -15.56 24.38
CA PRO A 401 -7.53 -15.99 25.32
C PRO A 401 -6.20 -15.30 25.02
N ARG A 402 -5.59 -14.66 26.03
CA ARG A 402 -4.41 -13.80 25.85
C ARG A 402 -3.16 -14.59 25.44
N GLU A 403 -3.07 -15.86 25.81
CA GLU A 403 -2.03 -16.77 25.37
C GLU A 403 -2.06 -17.03 23.86
N LYS A 404 -3.18 -16.79 23.17
CA LYS A 404 -3.30 -16.87 21.71
C LYS A 404 -3.09 -15.53 21.00
N VAL A 405 -2.88 -14.44 21.72
CA VAL A 405 -2.83 -13.10 21.12
C VAL A 405 -1.41 -12.74 20.74
N VAL A 406 -1.22 -12.25 19.52
CA VAL A 406 0.01 -11.56 19.08
C VAL A 406 -0.32 -10.23 18.42
N TYR A 407 0.61 -9.29 18.49
CA TYR A 407 0.50 -7.98 17.87
C TYR A 407 1.33 -7.88 16.60
N PHE A 408 0.73 -7.31 15.57
CA PHE A 408 1.38 -7.10 14.28
C PHE A 408 0.81 -5.85 13.59
N PRO A 409 1.63 -4.85 13.20
CA PRO A 409 1.13 -3.60 12.62
C PRO A 409 0.56 -3.79 11.21
N ALA A 410 -0.14 -2.77 10.70
CA ALA A 410 -0.40 -2.65 9.26
C ALA A 410 0.88 -2.19 8.54
N THR A 411 0.98 -2.45 7.25
CA THR A 411 2.16 -2.13 6.45
C THR A 411 1.78 -1.50 5.12
N THR A 412 2.76 -0.92 4.44
CA THR A 412 2.69 -0.43 3.06
C THR A 412 3.95 -0.86 2.31
N ASP A 413 4.07 -0.58 1.01
CA ASP A 413 5.22 -0.99 0.19
C ASP A 413 5.99 0.22 -0.31
N TRP A 414 7.26 0.34 0.07
CA TRP A 414 8.13 1.47 -0.30
C TRP A 414 8.47 1.50 -1.80
N LEU A 415 8.21 0.40 -2.52
CA LEU A 415 8.57 0.23 -3.92
C LEU A 415 7.34 0.15 -4.84
N ASP A 416 6.13 0.36 -4.34
CA ASP A 416 4.92 0.41 -5.16
C ASP A 416 4.62 1.84 -5.65
N GLY A 417 3.55 1.98 -6.43
CA GLY A 417 3.19 3.28 -7.01
C GLY A 417 2.84 4.33 -5.95
N LEU A 418 2.45 3.90 -4.76
CA LEU A 418 1.98 4.76 -3.69
C LEU A 418 3.12 5.45 -2.94
N ASN A 419 4.31 4.85 -2.91
CA ASN A 419 5.41 5.33 -2.08
C ASN A 419 6.77 5.45 -2.79
N LYS A 420 6.97 4.82 -3.95
CA LYS A 420 8.27 4.88 -4.63
C LYS A 420 8.64 6.33 -4.96
N PRO A 421 9.93 6.70 -4.98
CA PRO A 421 10.35 7.99 -5.50
C PRO A 421 9.86 8.21 -6.93
N LEU A 422 9.39 9.43 -7.22
CA LEU A 422 9.03 9.86 -8.56
C LEU A 422 9.98 10.98 -8.99
N ASN A 423 10.47 10.91 -10.23
CA ASN A 423 11.25 11.99 -10.81
C ASN A 423 10.36 13.23 -11.08
N LYS A 424 10.97 14.35 -11.49
CA LYS A 424 10.23 15.59 -11.74
C LYS A 424 9.25 15.49 -12.90
N TRP A 425 9.55 14.70 -13.92
CA TRP A 425 8.71 14.52 -15.10
C TRP A 425 7.41 13.79 -14.73
N ASP A 426 7.53 12.68 -14.00
CA ASP A 426 6.41 11.88 -13.50
C ASP A 426 5.57 12.64 -12.48
N THR A 427 6.23 13.35 -11.55
CA THR A 427 5.57 14.26 -10.60
C THR A 427 4.73 15.31 -11.34
N GLY A 428 5.29 15.87 -12.43
CA GLY A 428 4.57 16.81 -13.29
C GLY A 428 3.35 16.20 -13.95
N TYR A 429 3.47 14.98 -14.48
CA TYR A 429 2.37 14.24 -15.10
C TYR A 429 1.20 13.99 -14.14
N TYR A 430 1.47 13.43 -12.96
CA TYR A 430 0.41 13.11 -12.00
C TYR A 430 -0.20 14.34 -11.35
N GLY A 431 0.60 15.37 -11.08
CA GLY A 431 0.09 16.65 -10.62
C GLY A 431 -0.78 17.35 -11.66
N HIS A 432 -0.47 17.18 -12.96
CA HIS A 432 -1.34 17.64 -14.04
C HIS A 432 -2.69 16.90 -14.05
N ILE A 433 -2.68 15.58 -13.82
CA ILE A 433 -3.92 14.78 -13.66
C ILE A 433 -4.73 15.30 -12.47
N TYR A 434 -4.09 15.60 -11.34
CA TYR A 434 -4.76 16.18 -10.17
C TYR A 434 -5.43 17.52 -10.53
N ASN A 435 -4.71 18.46 -11.13
CA ASN A 435 -5.29 19.76 -11.49
C ASN A 435 -6.39 19.65 -12.56
N ASN A 436 -6.31 18.69 -13.48
CA ASN A 436 -7.42 18.38 -14.39
C ASN A 436 -8.66 17.86 -13.64
N ALA A 437 -8.47 17.00 -12.64
CA ALA A 437 -9.57 16.56 -11.79
C ALA A 437 -10.20 17.75 -11.05
N CYS A 438 -9.40 18.69 -10.54
CA CYS A 438 -9.91 19.92 -9.92
C CYS A 438 -10.77 20.72 -10.90
N ARG A 439 -10.28 21.00 -12.11
CA ARG A 439 -11.05 21.72 -13.14
C ARG A 439 -12.37 21.04 -13.49
N ASN A 440 -12.35 19.72 -13.66
CA ASN A 440 -13.54 18.93 -13.98
C ASN A 440 -14.59 18.95 -12.85
N GLN A 441 -14.15 19.10 -11.60
CA GLN A 441 -15.02 19.17 -10.42
C GLN A 441 -15.32 20.62 -9.97
N GLY A 442 -14.82 21.63 -10.69
CA GLY A 442 -14.98 23.05 -10.31
C GLY A 442 -14.23 23.45 -9.03
N MET A 443 -13.14 22.75 -8.71
CA MET A 443 -12.36 22.93 -7.49
C MET A 443 -11.08 23.74 -7.73
N THR A 444 -10.55 24.37 -6.68
CA THR A 444 -9.26 25.08 -6.71
C THR A 444 -8.11 24.15 -7.11
N GLU A 445 -7.35 24.57 -8.12
CA GLU A 445 -6.14 23.90 -8.58
C GLU A 445 -4.94 24.18 -7.67
N LEU A 446 -3.98 23.26 -7.63
CA LEU A 446 -2.72 23.48 -6.93
C LEU A 446 -1.74 24.29 -7.77
N GLN A 447 -1.17 25.31 -7.14
CA GLN A 447 -0.13 26.18 -7.70
C GLN A 447 1.26 25.71 -7.25
N TRP A 448 1.48 24.41 -7.14
CA TRP A 448 2.77 23.85 -6.78
C TRP A 448 3.76 23.93 -7.97
N PRO A 449 5.04 24.26 -7.77
CA PRO A 449 5.70 24.55 -6.48
C PRO A 449 5.62 26.00 -6.00
N ALA A 450 5.00 26.91 -6.79
CA ALA A 450 4.93 28.33 -6.47
C ALA A 450 4.19 28.65 -5.15
N ARG A 451 3.21 27.83 -4.76
CA ARG A 451 2.56 27.86 -3.45
C ARG A 451 2.70 26.49 -2.77
N LYS A 452 3.14 26.53 -1.51
CA LYS A 452 3.14 25.37 -0.62
C LYS A 452 1.70 24.95 -0.30
N TYR A 453 1.51 23.71 0.15
CA TYR A 453 0.20 23.24 0.59
C TYR A 453 0.28 22.28 1.78
N ILE A 454 -0.83 22.25 2.51
CA ILE A 454 -1.14 21.31 3.59
C ILE A 454 -2.07 20.25 3.02
N ILE A 455 -1.92 18.99 3.40
CA ILE A 455 -2.78 17.91 2.89
C ILE A 455 -3.28 16.98 3.98
N GLN A 456 -4.55 16.57 3.91
CA GLN A 456 -5.04 15.33 4.55
C GLN A 456 -5.53 14.37 3.47
N VAL A 457 -4.95 13.17 3.40
CA VAL A 457 -5.42 12.10 2.52
C VAL A 457 -6.26 11.12 3.32
N ALA A 458 -7.57 11.13 3.12
CA ALA A 458 -8.49 10.26 3.84
C ALA A 458 -9.78 10.00 3.04
N ARG A 459 -10.44 8.87 3.32
CA ARG A 459 -11.83 8.68 2.90
C ARG A 459 -12.69 9.79 3.52
N PHE A 460 -13.75 10.20 2.81
CA PHE A 460 -14.77 11.12 3.33
C PHE A 460 -15.66 10.38 4.33
N ASP A 461 -15.11 10.11 5.49
CA ASP A 461 -15.70 9.29 6.55
C ASP A 461 -15.76 10.13 7.84
N PRO A 462 -16.84 10.06 8.65
CA PRO A 462 -16.98 10.88 9.86
C PRO A 462 -15.82 10.71 10.86
N SER A 463 -15.18 9.52 10.86
CA SER A 463 -14.06 9.24 11.76
C SER A 463 -12.77 9.96 11.38
N LYS A 464 -12.66 10.53 10.18
CA LYS A 464 -11.40 11.10 9.66
C LYS A 464 -11.14 12.55 10.07
N GLY A 465 -12.04 13.15 10.85
CA GLY A 465 -11.86 14.49 11.43
C GLY A 465 -11.74 15.62 10.40
N ILE A 466 -12.31 15.43 9.20
CA ILE A 466 -12.27 16.41 8.11
C ILE A 466 -12.82 17.79 8.55
N PRO A 467 -13.91 17.91 9.33
CA PRO A 467 -14.36 19.22 9.81
C PRO A 467 -13.29 19.97 10.64
N THR A 468 -12.53 19.23 11.46
CA THR A 468 -11.43 19.78 12.25
C THR A 468 -10.29 20.27 11.37
N VAL A 469 -10.05 19.63 10.21
CA VAL A 469 -9.05 20.11 9.24
C VAL A 469 -9.42 21.49 8.71
N ILE A 470 -10.70 21.70 8.35
CA ILE A 470 -11.18 22.99 7.84
C ILE A 470 -11.05 24.07 8.92
N ASP A 471 -11.48 23.78 10.16
CA ASP A 471 -11.37 24.73 11.28
C ASP A 471 -9.91 25.04 11.63
N SER A 472 -9.01 24.05 11.55
CA SER A 472 -7.58 24.24 11.80
C SER A 472 -6.94 25.14 10.75
N TYR A 473 -7.30 24.95 9.47
CA TYR A 473 -6.80 25.80 8.40
C TYR A 473 -7.33 27.23 8.53
N ALA A 474 -8.60 27.41 8.90
CA ALA A 474 -9.16 28.75 9.13
C ALA A 474 -8.45 29.49 10.27
N GLU A 475 -8.22 28.82 11.40
CA GLU A 475 -7.49 29.42 12.52
C GLU A 475 -6.03 29.70 12.15
N PHE A 476 -5.37 28.81 11.43
CA PHE A 476 -4.01 29.03 10.93
C PHE A 476 -3.93 30.23 9.99
N ARG A 477 -4.92 30.42 9.11
CA ARG A 477 -5.00 31.59 8.21
C ARG A 477 -5.16 32.89 8.98
N ARG A 478 -5.99 32.89 10.03
CA ARG A 478 -6.12 34.03 10.96
C ARG A 478 -4.78 34.37 11.63
N LEU A 479 -4.05 33.35 12.10
CA LEU A 479 -2.74 33.53 12.74
C LEU A 479 -1.65 34.06 11.78
N LEU A 480 -1.65 33.61 10.51
CA LEU A 480 -0.74 34.14 9.48
C LEU A 480 -1.01 35.62 9.22
N GLU A 481 -2.29 36.00 9.10
CA GLU A 481 -2.69 37.40 8.90
C GLU A 481 -2.26 38.29 10.07
N GLU A 482 -2.40 37.81 11.31
CA GLU A 482 -1.92 38.54 12.50
C GLU A 482 -0.40 38.75 12.52
N LYS A 483 0.37 37.80 11.98
CA LYS A 483 1.82 37.93 11.81
C LYS A 483 2.23 38.78 10.58
N GLY A 484 1.28 39.13 9.72
CA GLY A 484 1.56 39.85 8.46
C GLY A 484 2.20 38.99 7.38
N GLU A 485 2.05 37.67 7.44
CA GLU A 485 2.60 36.73 6.46
C GLU A 485 1.79 36.74 5.16
N THR A 486 2.48 36.92 4.02
CA THR A 486 1.84 36.99 2.70
C THR A 486 1.97 35.71 1.88
N ASP A 487 2.90 34.83 2.23
CA ASP A 487 3.05 33.51 1.59
C ASP A 487 2.01 32.54 2.16
N VAL A 488 0.84 32.56 1.55
CA VAL A 488 -0.31 31.79 2.00
C VAL A 488 -0.33 30.40 1.34
N PRO A 489 -0.22 29.31 2.10
CA PRO A 489 -0.30 27.97 1.55
C PRO A 489 -1.75 27.55 1.26
N GLN A 490 -1.90 26.60 0.34
CA GLN A 490 -3.19 25.98 0.00
C GLN A 490 -3.54 24.83 0.95
N LEU A 491 -4.81 24.46 1.04
CA LEU A 491 -5.27 23.26 1.75
C LEU A 491 -5.78 22.22 0.75
N VAL A 492 -5.39 20.96 0.94
CA VAL A 492 -5.93 19.81 0.22
C VAL A 492 -6.59 18.86 1.20
N VAL A 493 -7.82 18.47 0.93
CA VAL A 493 -8.46 17.31 1.55
C VAL A 493 -8.88 16.39 0.43
N CYS A 494 -8.24 15.24 0.30
CA CYS A 494 -8.53 14.33 -0.80
C CYS A 494 -8.55 12.87 -0.38
N GLY A 495 -9.18 12.04 -1.21
CA GLY A 495 -9.14 10.59 -1.03
C GLY A 495 -9.91 9.87 -2.11
N ASN A 496 -9.61 8.58 -2.25
CA ASN A 496 -10.26 7.76 -3.27
C ASN A 496 -11.71 7.51 -2.87
N GLY A 497 -12.62 7.67 -3.83
CA GLY A 497 -13.97 7.13 -3.69
C GLY A 497 -13.91 5.61 -3.55
N SER A 498 -14.65 5.04 -2.60
CA SER A 498 -14.92 3.60 -2.57
C SER A 498 -16.37 3.39 -2.97
N VAL A 499 -16.62 2.44 -3.89
CA VAL A 499 -17.97 2.02 -4.29
C VAL A 499 -18.77 1.53 -3.07
N ASP A 500 -18.07 1.06 -2.03
CA ASP A 500 -18.69 0.53 -0.82
C ASP A 500 -19.02 1.62 0.21
N ASP A 501 -18.80 2.91 -0.06
CA ASP A 501 -18.95 4.02 0.91
C ASP A 501 -20.16 4.95 0.68
N PRO A 502 -21.38 4.58 1.12
CA PRO A 502 -22.58 5.39 0.90
C PRO A 502 -22.54 6.72 1.67
N ASP A 503 -21.75 6.82 2.74
CA ASP A 503 -21.65 8.00 3.58
C ASP A 503 -20.70 9.07 3.00
N ALA A 504 -19.86 8.70 2.01
CA ALA A 504 -18.83 9.57 1.46
C ALA A 504 -19.39 10.86 0.83
N SER A 505 -20.53 10.77 0.15
CA SER A 505 -21.18 11.95 -0.43
C SER A 505 -21.71 12.90 0.66
N MET A 506 -22.27 12.37 1.74
CA MET A 506 -22.78 13.18 2.84
C MET A 506 -21.66 13.95 3.54
N ILE A 507 -20.53 13.30 3.83
CA ILE A 507 -19.39 13.96 4.48
C ILE A 507 -18.72 14.97 3.54
N TYR A 508 -18.66 14.68 2.25
CA TYR A 508 -18.22 15.64 1.24
C TYR A 508 -19.11 16.90 1.25
N ASP A 509 -20.43 16.73 1.18
CA ASP A 509 -21.38 17.84 1.20
C ASP A 509 -21.28 18.66 2.49
N GLN A 510 -21.11 18.00 3.65
CA GLN A 510 -20.90 18.68 4.93
C GLN A 510 -19.61 19.51 4.93
N THR A 511 -18.52 18.94 4.38
CA THR A 511 -17.23 19.63 4.28
C THR A 511 -17.32 20.87 3.40
N MET A 512 -17.95 20.75 2.22
CA MET A 512 -18.18 21.87 1.31
C MET A 512 -19.08 22.93 1.94
N ASN A 513 -20.18 22.52 2.58
CA ASN A 513 -21.07 23.45 3.28
C ASN A 513 -20.36 24.23 4.38
N GLN A 514 -19.52 23.59 5.19
CA GLN A 514 -18.73 24.25 6.23
C GLN A 514 -17.80 25.30 5.60
N LEU A 515 -17.05 24.92 4.57
CA LEU A 515 -16.12 25.80 3.88
C LEU A 515 -16.83 27.00 3.22
N GLU A 516 -17.91 26.78 2.49
CA GLU A 516 -18.63 27.81 1.75
C GLU A 516 -19.44 28.76 2.64
N LYS A 517 -20.06 28.24 3.71
CA LYS A 517 -20.95 29.04 4.58
C LYS A 517 -20.20 29.70 5.72
N HIS A 518 -19.25 29.01 6.36
CA HIS A 518 -18.55 29.55 7.52
C HIS A 518 -17.26 30.27 7.13
N TYR A 519 -16.58 29.82 6.06
CA TYR A 519 -15.28 30.37 5.65
C TYR A 519 -15.19 30.70 4.14
N PRO A 520 -16.14 31.47 3.57
CA PRO A 520 -16.20 31.73 2.12
C PRO A 520 -14.93 32.38 1.55
N HIS A 521 -14.19 33.14 2.36
CA HIS A 521 -12.94 33.79 1.96
C HIS A 521 -11.78 32.80 1.72
N LEU A 522 -11.88 31.56 2.21
CA LEU A 522 -10.85 30.51 2.07
C LEU A 522 -11.07 29.59 0.88
N VAL A 523 -12.28 29.57 0.28
CA VAL A 523 -12.66 28.63 -0.80
C VAL A 523 -11.63 28.59 -1.93
N LYS A 524 -11.13 29.76 -2.34
CA LYS A 524 -10.12 29.92 -3.41
C LYS A 524 -8.74 29.34 -3.11
N ASP A 525 -8.49 28.93 -1.86
CA ASP A 525 -7.22 28.36 -1.40
C ASP A 525 -7.37 26.89 -0.98
N CYS A 526 -8.58 26.34 -1.03
CA CYS A 526 -8.89 24.98 -0.61
C CYS A 526 -9.28 24.09 -1.79
N SER A 527 -8.74 22.86 -1.82
CA SER A 527 -9.02 21.82 -2.80
C SER A 527 -9.60 20.59 -2.09
N ILE A 528 -10.92 20.40 -2.17
CA ILE A 528 -11.63 19.29 -1.52
C ILE A 528 -12.00 18.27 -2.60
N MET A 529 -11.23 17.18 -2.69
CA MET A 529 -11.23 16.32 -3.89
C MET A 529 -11.62 14.88 -3.59
N ARG A 530 -12.65 14.39 -4.28
CA ARG A 530 -12.90 12.94 -4.40
C ARG A 530 -12.18 12.45 -5.65
N LEU A 531 -11.10 11.71 -5.44
CA LEU A 531 -10.21 11.26 -6.51
C LEU A 531 -10.62 9.86 -6.97
N GLU A 532 -10.36 9.59 -8.25
CA GLU A 532 -10.36 8.23 -8.77
C GLU A 532 -9.14 7.47 -8.25
N PRO A 533 -9.20 6.13 -8.13
CA PRO A 533 -8.06 5.34 -7.67
C PRO A 533 -6.82 5.50 -8.56
N ASN A 534 -5.77 6.11 -8.02
CA ASN A 534 -4.47 6.25 -8.67
C ASN A 534 -3.38 6.43 -7.61
N ASP A 535 -2.53 5.41 -7.45
CA ASP A 535 -1.54 5.36 -6.38
C ASP A 535 -0.43 6.39 -6.57
N GLN A 536 0.12 6.52 -7.78
CA GLN A 536 1.16 7.51 -8.09
C GLN A 536 0.68 8.96 -7.97
N LEU A 537 -0.60 9.22 -8.25
CA LEU A 537 -1.18 10.54 -8.02
C LEU A 537 -1.28 10.84 -6.53
N LEU A 538 -1.72 9.89 -5.71
CA LEU A 538 -1.72 10.04 -4.25
C LEU A 538 -0.31 10.23 -3.70
N ASN A 539 0.65 9.43 -4.19
CA ASN A 539 2.07 9.60 -3.90
C ASN A 539 2.52 11.03 -4.22
N THR A 540 2.25 11.51 -5.43
CA THR A 540 2.63 12.84 -5.89
C THR A 540 2.12 13.95 -4.96
N VAL A 541 0.86 13.90 -4.54
CA VAL A 541 0.29 14.95 -3.67
C VAL A 541 0.72 14.81 -2.20
N ILE A 542 1.07 13.62 -1.72
CA ILE A 542 1.61 13.45 -0.37
C ILE A 542 3.08 13.87 -0.36
N ALA A 543 3.88 13.31 -1.27
CA ALA A 543 5.32 13.48 -1.33
C ALA A 543 5.76 14.89 -1.69
N ASN A 544 4.87 15.78 -2.16
CA ASN A 544 5.16 17.18 -2.45
C ASN A 544 4.47 18.17 -1.51
N ALA A 545 3.75 17.70 -0.49
CA ALA A 545 3.15 18.55 0.53
C ALA A 545 4.20 19.18 1.44
N HIS A 546 3.90 20.33 2.03
CA HIS A 546 4.75 20.94 3.05
C HIS A 546 4.52 20.30 4.41
N VAL A 547 3.26 20.04 4.77
CA VAL A 547 2.82 19.36 6.00
C VAL A 547 1.66 18.43 5.68
N VAL A 548 1.66 17.25 6.31
CA VAL A 548 0.55 16.30 6.23
C VAL A 548 -0.24 16.31 7.54
N LEU A 549 -1.57 16.31 7.43
CA LEU A 549 -2.49 16.20 8.54
C LEU A 549 -3.10 14.80 8.56
N GLN A 550 -3.28 14.25 9.76
CA GLN A 550 -4.07 13.05 9.98
C GLN A 550 -4.90 13.21 11.27
N LEU A 551 -5.99 13.97 11.18
CA LEU A 551 -6.78 14.41 12.33
C LEU A 551 -7.93 13.47 12.70
N SER A 552 -7.74 12.16 12.49
CA SER A 552 -8.80 11.18 12.71
C SER A 552 -9.26 11.14 14.17
N THR A 553 -10.55 11.01 14.41
CA THR A 553 -11.11 10.85 15.77
C THR A 553 -11.09 9.40 16.23
N ARG A 554 -11.09 8.45 15.28
CA ARG A 554 -11.01 7.01 15.52
C ARG A 554 -10.22 6.37 14.39
N GLU A 555 -9.34 5.43 14.73
CA GLU A 555 -8.47 4.81 13.75
C GLU A 555 -7.94 3.46 14.22
N GLY A 556 -7.66 2.54 13.29
CA GLY A 556 -6.97 1.29 13.59
C GLY A 556 -5.47 1.50 13.73
N PHE A 557 -4.79 1.67 12.59
CA PHE A 557 -3.36 1.96 12.51
C PHE A 557 -3.08 3.21 11.68
N GLU A 558 -3.75 3.33 10.52
CA GLU A 558 -3.54 4.37 9.48
C GLU A 558 -2.13 4.42 8.92
N VAL A 559 -1.94 3.69 7.81
CA VAL A 559 -0.65 3.62 7.12
C VAL A 559 -0.26 4.93 6.44
N LYS A 560 -1.22 5.82 6.13
CA LYS A 560 -0.95 7.13 5.49
C LYS A 560 0.04 7.98 6.28
N VAL A 561 0.09 7.81 7.61
CA VAL A 561 1.07 8.47 8.47
C VAL A 561 2.48 7.98 8.15
N SER A 562 2.70 6.66 8.07
CA SER A 562 4.00 6.10 7.68
C SER A 562 4.40 6.50 6.26
N GLU A 563 3.45 6.57 5.32
CA GLU A 563 3.71 6.98 3.93
C GLU A 563 4.17 8.45 3.85
N ALA A 564 3.50 9.36 4.58
CA ALA A 564 3.90 10.75 4.70
C ALA A 564 5.30 10.89 5.35
N LEU A 565 5.55 10.15 6.44
CA LEU A 565 6.85 10.16 7.10
C LEU A 565 7.95 9.64 6.17
N HIS A 566 7.69 8.55 5.44
CA HIS A 566 8.62 7.98 4.47
C HIS A 566 8.98 8.97 3.35
N ALA A 567 8.00 9.76 2.89
CA ALA A 567 8.20 10.84 1.94
C ALA A 567 8.90 12.08 2.54
N GLY A 568 9.35 12.02 3.80
CA GLY A 568 10.04 13.09 4.50
C GLY A 568 9.13 14.24 4.91
N ARG A 569 7.82 14.01 5.06
CA ARG A 569 6.85 15.05 5.38
C ARG A 569 6.48 15.03 6.86
N PRO A 570 6.69 16.14 7.61
CA PRO A 570 6.21 16.25 8.97
C PRO A 570 4.70 16.05 9.04
N VAL A 571 4.25 15.27 10.02
CA VAL A 571 2.83 14.95 10.21
C VAL A 571 2.30 15.59 11.48
N ILE A 572 1.18 16.31 11.40
CA ILE A 572 0.38 16.67 12.58
C ILE A 572 -0.79 15.69 12.66
N ALA A 573 -0.80 14.86 13.69
CA ALA A 573 -1.77 13.78 13.81
C ALA A 573 -2.41 13.73 15.20
N THR A 574 -3.59 13.13 15.28
CA THR A 574 -4.28 12.98 16.56
C THR A 574 -3.78 11.78 17.37
N ARG A 575 -4.05 11.79 18.68
CA ARG A 575 -3.80 10.65 19.57
C ARG A 575 -4.80 9.49 19.45
N ALA A 576 -5.48 9.38 18.30
CA ALA A 576 -6.51 8.37 18.07
C ALA A 576 -5.92 7.02 17.62
N GLY A 577 -6.37 5.93 18.24
CA GLY A 577 -6.05 4.58 17.77
C GLY A 577 -4.55 4.28 17.74
N GLY A 578 -4.09 3.68 16.64
CA GLY A 578 -2.69 3.37 16.39
C GLY A 578 -1.85 4.47 15.73
N ILE A 579 -2.40 5.65 15.47
CA ILE A 579 -1.65 6.78 14.89
C ILE A 579 -0.39 7.13 15.73
N PRO A 580 -0.46 7.20 17.08
CA PRO A 580 0.71 7.53 17.91
C PRO A 580 1.86 6.53 17.87
N LEU A 581 1.66 5.33 17.30
CA LEU A 581 2.74 4.36 17.14
C LEU A 581 3.78 4.83 16.11
N GLN A 582 3.38 5.68 15.17
CA GLN A 582 4.18 6.09 14.02
C GLN A 582 4.83 7.46 14.22
N VAL A 583 4.13 8.38 14.91
CA VAL A 583 4.61 9.75 15.15
C VAL A 583 5.39 9.82 16.47
N LYS A 584 6.67 10.20 16.36
CA LYS A 584 7.51 10.59 17.49
C LYS A 584 7.31 12.08 17.72
N ASP A 585 6.49 12.39 18.71
CA ASP A 585 6.07 13.76 19.06
C ASP A 585 7.26 14.72 19.21
N ASN A 586 7.17 15.89 18.57
CA ASN A 586 8.23 16.92 18.47
C ASN A 586 9.53 16.46 17.77
N VAL A 587 9.55 15.29 17.13
CA VAL A 587 10.72 14.77 16.41
C VAL A 587 10.45 14.67 14.92
N ASN A 588 9.46 13.87 14.51
CA ASN A 588 9.09 13.68 13.10
C ASN A 588 7.69 14.23 12.78
N GLY A 589 7.03 14.84 13.76
CA GLY A 589 5.68 15.35 13.69
C GLY A 589 5.17 15.78 15.07
N PHE A 590 3.88 16.10 15.15
CA PHE A 590 3.19 16.54 16.36
C PHE A 590 1.97 15.67 16.64
N LEU A 591 1.74 15.37 17.93
CA LEU A 591 0.57 14.63 18.40
C LEU A 591 -0.40 15.52 19.19
N VAL A 592 -1.62 15.69 18.66
CA VAL A 592 -2.68 16.53 19.24
C VAL A 592 -3.87 15.70 19.74
N GLU A 593 -4.73 16.30 20.56
CA GLU A 593 -6.00 15.67 20.94
C GLU A 593 -7.03 15.78 19.80
N PRO A 594 -7.90 14.78 19.60
CA PRO A 594 -8.99 14.86 18.62
C PRO A 594 -9.86 16.09 18.82
N GLY A 595 -10.03 16.88 17.75
CA GLY A 595 -10.87 18.10 17.75
C GLY A 595 -10.14 19.39 18.18
N ASP A 596 -8.89 19.31 18.63
CA ASP A 596 -8.11 20.49 19.04
C ASP A 596 -7.51 21.24 17.83
N TYR A 597 -8.38 21.91 17.08
CA TYR A 597 -8.01 22.64 15.86
C TYR A 597 -7.06 23.82 16.12
N LYS A 598 -7.06 24.39 17.34
CA LYS A 598 -6.21 25.52 17.70
C LYS A 598 -4.75 25.12 17.85
N THR A 599 -4.49 24.00 18.51
CA THR A 599 -3.14 23.45 18.63
C THR A 599 -2.61 23.01 17.26
N VAL A 600 -3.46 22.41 16.42
CA VAL A 600 -3.10 22.10 15.02
C VAL A 600 -2.68 23.37 14.27
N ALA A 601 -3.47 24.44 14.36
CA ALA A 601 -3.17 25.71 13.72
C ALA A 601 -1.85 26.33 14.21
N GLY A 602 -1.55 26.22 15.50
CA GLY A 602 -0.27 26.64 16.09
C GLY A 602 0.92 25.88 15.49
N HIS A 603 0.83 24.55 15.41
CA HIS A 603 1.90 23.74 14.80
C HIS A 603 2.04 23.96 13.29
N LEU A 604 0.94 24.24 12.58
CA LEU A 604 1.01 24.70 11.20
C LEU A 604 1.77 26.02 11.12
N LEU A 605 1.47 26.99 12.00
CA LEU A 605 2.21 28.25 12.06
C LEU A 605 3.71 28.02 12.28
N ASP A 606 4.08 27.16 13.22
CA ASP A 606 5.48 26.81 13.48
C ASP A 606 6.14 26.24 12.22
N LEU A 607 5.53 25.26 11.56
CA LEU A 607 6.11 24.59 10.38
C LEU A 607 6.15 25.46 9.11
N PHE A 608 5.36 26.52 9.03
CA PHE A 608 5.38 27.47 7.91
C PHE A 608 6.20 28.73 8.18
N THR A 609 6.52 29.05 9.45
CA THR A 609 7.30 30.24 9.82
C THR A 609 8.69 29.93 10.39
N ASP A 610 8.98 28.67 10.75
CA ASP A 610 10.29 28.18 11.17
C ASP A 610 10.80 27.11 10.18
N ASP A 611 11.58 27.57 9.19
CA ASP A 611 12.18 26.72 8.17
C ASP A 611 13.18 25.69 8.76
N ASP A 612 13.85 26.01 9.88
CA ASP A 612 14.84 25.11 10.48
C ASP A 612 14.14 23.97 11.23
N LEU A 613 13.05 24.28 11.95
CA LEU A 613 12.17 23.28 12.53
C LEU A 613 11.60 22.35 11.46
N HIS A 614 11.09 22.91 10.36
CA HIS A 614 10.55 22.13 9.25
C HIS A 614 11.59 21.19 8.65
N LYS A 615 12.81 21.67 8.34
CA LYS A 615 13.90 20.84 7.80
C LYS A 615 14.32 19.72 8.76
N LYS A 616 14.46 20.04 10.05
CA LYS A 616 14.82 19.06 11.08
C LYS A 616 13.76 17.97 11.19
N MET A 617 12.48 18.34 11.25
CA MET A 617 11.38 17.38 11.31
C MET A 617 11.25 16.57 10.03
N SER A 618 11.45 17.17 8.86
CA SER A 618 11.40 16.49 7.56
C SER A 618 12.51 15.43 7.44
N TYR A 619 13.73 15.75 7.87
CA TYR A 619 14.82 14.79 7.94
C TYR A 619 14.52 13.64 8.90
N ALA A 620 14.00 13.96 10.09
CA ALA A 620 13.59 12.94 11.05
C ALA A 620 12.44 12.08 10.52
N ALA A 621 11.46 12.65 9.81
CA ALA A 621 10.39 11.91 9.16
C ALA A 621 10.96 10.86 8.19
N ALA A 622 11.82 11.28 7.25
CA ALA A 622 12.41 10.39 6.24
C ALA A 622 13.26 9.25 6.82
N THR A 623 13.84 9.43 8.02
CA THR A 623 14.84 8.52 8.60
C THR A 623 14.36 7.74 9.83
N SER A 624 13.15 7.99 10.32
CA SER A 624 12.63 7.39 11.56
C SER A 624 11.56 6.31 11.36
N VAL A 625 11.11 6.08 10.12
CA VAL A 625 10.16 5.03 9.78
C VAL A 625 10.75 3.67 10.13
N SER A 626 9.98 2.84 10.83
CA SER A 626 10.43 1.51 11.24
C SER A 626 10.28 0.49 10.11
N ASP A 627 11.22 -0.44 10.00
CA ASP A 627 11.11 -1.60 9.10
C ASP A 627 9.80 -2.40 9.30
N GLU A 628 9.21 -2.35 10.49
CA GLU A 628 7.98 -3.07 10.84
C GLU A 628 6.76 -2.67 9.99
N VAL A 629 6.76 -1.47 9.40
CA VAL A 629 5.62 -0.96 8.59
C VAL A 629 5.86 -1.11 7.09
N GLY A 630 6.99 -1.68 6.67
CA GLY A 630 7.30 -1.98 5.27
C GLY A 630 7.05 -3.45 4.89
N THR A 631 7.10 -3.74 3.58
CA THR A 631 6.91 -5.10 3.02
C THR A 631 7.84 -6.15 3.63
N VAL A 632 9.12 -5.82 3.86
CA VAL A 632 10.08 -6.80 4.42
C VAL A 632 9.77 -7.11 5.88
N GLY A 633 9.43 -6.10 6.70
CA GLY A 633 8.98 -6.33 8.08
C GLY A 633 7.66 -7.10 8.15
N ASN A 634 6.75 -6.89 7.19
CA ASN A 634 5.54 -7.70 7.03
C ASN A 634 5.88 -9.16 6.71
N ALA A 635 6.78 -9.37 5.75
CA ALA A 635 7.21 -10.69 5.32
C ALA A 635 7.92 -11.44 6.45
N LEU A 636 8.78 -10.78 7.23
CA LEU A 636 9.42 -11.34 8.42
C LEU A 636 8.40 -11.99 9.35
N GLY A 637 7.36 -11.23 9.73
CA GLY A 637 6.36 -11.72 10.67
C GLY A 637 5.55 -12.89 10.11
N TRP A 638 5.08 -12.81 8.86
CA TRP A 638 4.32 -13.89 8.24
C TRP A 638 5.16 -15.15 8.00
N PHE A 639 6.41 -14.99 7.56
CA PHE A 639 7.31 -16.13 7.34
C PHE A 639 7.70 -16.80 8.65
N TYR A 640 7.95 -16.02 9.70
CA TYR A 640 8.16 -16.54 11.04
C TYR A 640 6.96 -17.35 11.52
N LEU A 641 5.76 -16.77 11.50
CA LEU A 641 4.56 -17.46 11.97
C LEU A 641 4.30 -18.73 11.17
N ALA A 642 4.41 -18.68 9.84
CA ALA A 642 4.23 -19.87 9.00
C ALA A 642 5.26 -20.96 9.31
N ALA A 643 6.55 -20.60 9.38
CA ALA A 643 7.61 -21.56 9.67
C ALA A 643 7.45 -22.15 11.07
N LYS A 644 7.10 -21.32 12.06
CA LYS A 644 6.99 -21.75 13.45
C LYS A 644 5.78 -22.63 13.67
N TRP A 645 4.62 -22.29 13.12
CA TRP A 645 3.42 -23.13 13.22
C TRP A 645 3.56 -24.46 12.47
N ALA A 646 4.27 -24.48 11.35
CA ALA A 646 4.62 -25.73 10.67
C ALA A 646 5.59 -26.60 11.50
N GLU A 647 6.49 -25.98 12.27
CA GLU A 647 7.45 -26.67 13.13
C GLU A 647 6.80 -27.26 14.39
N VAL A 648 5.95 -26.49 15.09
CA VAL A 648 5.42 -26.87 16.41
C VAL A 648 4.04 -27.53 16.38
N GLY A 649 3.33 -27.45 15.25
CA GLY A 649 1.95 -27.94 15.11
C GLY A 649 0.96 -27.25 16.04
N VAL A 650 -0.26 -27.79 16.18
CA VAL A 650 -1.30 -27.20 17.06
C VAL A 650 -1.22 -27.63 18.53
N LYS A 651 -0.44 -28.68 18.84
CA LYS A 651 -0.28 -29.25 20.19
C LYS A 651 1.20 -29.53 20.43
N PRO A 652 1.89 -28.76 21.30
CA PRO A 652 1.35 -27.77 22.24
C PRO A 652 0.93 -26.43 21.61
N GLY A 653 1.31 -26.16 20.35
CA GLY A 653 1.04 -24.88 19.69
C GLY A 653 2.07 -23.79 20.00
N LEU A 654 1.94 -22.64 19.33
CA LEU A 654 2.72 -21.44 19.63
C LEU A 654 1.92 -20.53 20.56
N ARG A 655 2.52 -20.16 21.71
CA ARG A 655 1.96 -19.14 22.60
C ARG A 655 2.32 -17.75 22.11
N GLY A 656 1.31 -16.90 21.96
CA GLY A 656 1.46 -15.50 21.61
C GLY A 656 1.73 -14.60 22.82
N ASP A 657 1.02 -14.82 23.92
CA ASP A 657 1.17 -14.09 25.20
C ASP A 657 1.25 -12.55 25.03
N GLU A 658 0.44 -11.99 24.12
CA GLU A 658 0.38 -10.56 23.79
C GLU A 658 1.73 -9.98 23.30
N ARG A 659 2.58 -10.82 22.71
CA ARG A 659 3.89 -10.41 22.16
C ARG A 659 3.77 -9.88 20.74
N TRP A 660 4.75 -9.08 20.33
CA TRP A 660 4.89 -8.60 18.97
C TRP A 660 5.53 -9.67 18.09
N VAL A 661 4.92 -9.92 16.92
CA VAL A 661 5.40 -10.94 15.99
C VAL A 661 6.83 -10.63 15.53
N ASN A 662 7.15 -9.36 15.25
CA ASN A 662 8.49 -8.94 14.85
C ASN A 662 9.53 -9.19 15.94
N ASP A 663 9.20 -8.98 17.22
CA ASP A 663 10.09 -9.26 18.34
C ASP A 663 10.35 -10.77 18.46
N MET A 664 9.28 -11.58 18.43
CA MET A 664 9.38 -13.05 18.47
C MET A 664 10.27 -13.58 17.34
N ALA A 665 10.05 -13.11 16.11
CA ALA A 665 10.82 -13.50 14.94
C ALA A 665 12.29 -13.10 15.06
N ARG A 666 12.58 -11.87 15.47
CA ARG A 666 13.95 -11.36 15.56
C ARG A 666 14.75 -11.98 16.70
N GLU A 667 14.13 -12.20 17.86
CA GLU A 667 14.78 -12.88 18.98
C GLU A 667 15.14 -14.32 18.61
N GLU A 668 14.21 -15.08 18.02
CA GLU A 668 14.46 -16.47 17.64
C GLU A 668 15.46 -16.59 16.46
N ALA A 669 15.55 -15.56 15.62
CA ALA A 669 16.60 -15.46 14.60
C ALA A 669 17.98 -15.03 15.14
N GLY A 670 18.10 -14.74 16.45
CA GLY A 670 19.35 -14.25 17.05
C GLY A 670 19.70 -12.81 16.65
N LYS A 671 18.69 -12.00 16.30
CA LYS A 671 18.80 -10.61 15.82
C LYS A 671 17.87 -9.67 16.60
N PRO A 672 17.82 -9.69 17.95
CA PRO A 672 16.88 -8.85 18.71
C PRO A 672 17.08 -7.36 18.40
N TYR A 673 16.03 -6.56 18.60
CA TYR A 673 16.15 -5.10 18.49
C TYR A 673 17.16 -4.56 19.49
N THR A 674 17.99 -3.63 19.03
CA THR A 674 19.03 -2.98 19.84
C THR A 674 18.59 -1.59 20.33
N GLU A 675 19.26 -1.06 21.34
CA GLU A 675 18.99 0.31 21.83
C GLU A 675 19.29 1.33 20.73
N GLY A 676 18.39 2.29 20.52
CA GLY A 676 18.48 3.30 19.47
C GLY A 676 18.01 2.84 18.07
N GLU A 677 17.73 1.55 17.88
CA GLU A 677 17.19 1.05 16.62
C GLU A 677 15.73 1.49 16.40
N ASN A 678 15.40 1.93 15.18
CA ASN A 678 14.05 2.38 14.85
C ASN A 678 13.04 1.23 14.91
N ARG A 679 12.16 1.28 15.91
CA ARG A 679 11.04 0.36 16.08
C ARG A 679 9.79 1.07 16.58
N LEU A 680 8.63 0.48 16.33
CA LEU A 680 7.36 0.97 16.87
C LEU A 680 7.37 0.87 18.41
N PRO A 681 6.79 1.84 19.12
CA PRO A 681 6.89 1.92 20.57
C PRO A 681 6.12 0.78 21.27
N ARG A 682 6.84 -0.05 22.04
CA ARG A 682 6.26 -1.21 22.74
C ARG A 682 5.41 -0.86 23.96
N HIS A 683 5.58 0.33 24.54
CA HIS A 683 4.84 0.77 25.73
C HIS A 683 3.32 0.84 25.51
N PHE A 684 2.84 0.92 24.27
CA PHE A 684 1.42 0.85 23.92
C PHE A 684 0.77 -0.51 24.22
N THR A 685 1.58 -1.55 24.32
CA THR A 685 1.13 -2.93 24.58
C THR A 685 1.54 -3.46 25.95
N GLN A 686 2.33 -2.69 26.71
CA GLN A 686 2.72 -3.06 28.06
C GLN A 686 1.54 -2.87 29.01
N LYS A 687 1.33 -3.82 29.91
CA LYS A 687 0.36 -3.67 31.01
C LYS A 687 0.83 -2.49 31.87
N LYS A 688 0.02 -1.43 31.98
CA LYS A 688 0.28 -0.37 32.96
C LYS A 688 0.21 -1.01 34.35
N GLU A 689 1.33 -1.07 35.06
CA GLU A 689 1.30 -1.37 36.48
C GLU A 689 0.47 -0.28 37.15
N VAL A 690 -0.71 -0.64 37.65
CA VAL A 690 -1.45 0.24 38.55
C VAL A 690 -0.65 0.24 39.84
N SER A 691 0.15 1.28 40.06
CA SER A 691 0.75 1.55 41.34
C SER A 691 -0.37 1.74 42.35
N VAL A 692 -0.70 0.66 43.06
CA VAL A 692 -1.54 0.68 44.24
C VAL A 692 -0.79 1.54 45.24
N VAL A 693 -1.22 2.80 45.38
CA VAL A 693 -0.80 3.64 46.49
C VAL A 693 -1.29 2.91 47.75
N SER A 694 -0.38 2.20 48.40
CA SER A 694 -0.60 1.60 49.70
C SER A 694 -0.97 2.74 50.65
N GLY A 695 -2.24 2.80 51.03
CA GLY A 695 -2.72 3.69 52.07
C GLY A 695 -1.90 3.45 53.33
N GLN A 696 -1.04 4.42 53.66
CA GLN A 696 -0.43 4.48 54.97
C GLN A 696 -1.54 4.73 55.98
N THR A 697 -1.80 3.71 56.80
CA THR A 697 -2.44 3.86 58.10
C THR A 697 -1.60 4.83 58.93
N ASN A 698 -2.12 6.05 59.13
CA ASN A 698 -1.70 6.90 60.24
C ASN A 698 -2.84 6.93 61.26
N ASP A 699 -2.71 6.05 62.25
CA ASP A 699 -3.19 6.32 63.60
C ASP A 699 -2.47 7.57 64.12
N GLN A 700 -3.22 8.60 64.50
CA GLN A 700 -2.94 9.45 65.67
C GLN A 700 -4.07 10.47 65.91
N ASN A 701 -4.85 10.18 66.97
CA ASN A 701 -5.32 11.06 68.07
C ASN A 701 -5.91 12.45 67.79
N GLY A 702 -7.04 12.73 68.45
CA GLY A 702 -7.33 14.07 68.97
C GLY A 702 -8.81 14.37 69.27
N GLU A 703 -9.17 14.25 70.54
CA GLU A 703 -10.38 14.77 71.20
C GLU A 703 -10.66 16.27 70.90
N ASN A 704 -11.94 16.65 70.72
CA ASN A 704 -12.73 17.51 71.64
C ASN A 704 -13.92 18.24 70.98
N ASP A 705 -15.00 18.31 71.77
CA ASP A 705 -16.03 19.37 71.89
C ASP A 705 -16.96 19.71 70.70
N GLN A 706 -18.14 19.09 70.66
CA GLN A 706 -19.44 19.65 71.13
C GLN A 706 -20.63 18.76 70.76
#